data_AF-A0AAD9DSX5-F1
#
_entry.id   AF-A0AAD9DSX5-F1
#
_cell.length_a   1.000
_cell.length_b   1.000
_cell.length_c   1.000
_cell.angle_alpha   90.00
_cell.angle_beta   90.00
_cell.angle_gamma   90.00
#
_symmetry.space_group_name_H-M   'P 1'
#
loop_
_entity.id
_entity.type
_entity.pdbx_description
1 polymer ?
#
loop_
_entity_poly.entity_id
_entity_poly.type
_entity_poly.pdbx_seq_one_letter_code
_entity_poly.pdbx_strand_id
1 'polypeptide(L)'
;MATEASVASAGQPQIQGPTQFDLYYWLRSFVAGGVAGCCAKTTIAPLDRVKILLQAHNPHYKHLGVFATLRAVPKKEGFLGLYKGNGAMMVRIFPYGAIQFMAFDNYKKFLSTKLGISGHIHRLMAGSLAGMTAVICTYPLDVIRARLAFQVTGEHRYTGIANAFYTIYLKGGISGFYRGLTPTIIGMAPYAGFSFFTFGTLKSLGLHHFPELLGKPSLDNPDVLVLKTHVNLLCGGIAGAIAQTLSYPLDVARRRMQLGAVLPDSDRCLYTVTVATGTQWFAGTDDYIYMTLVGTEGSSERTLLDKPLYNDFERGAVDSYAVSVEENLGDIELVKIEKMKYWVHDDWYCKYIAVKTPSGDYIEFPCFRWVVDDKEVILRDGRAHLPQDDKTRVAKQHRRKELEIRQKTYRWKEWHPGFPMSIDALSHKDLPRDIQFDSEKGVDFALNYTKAIENLCINQFMHMFQSSWGEFADFERIFVRIKNTISEYVMQHWKEDFMFGYQFLNGCNPVIIQKCTNIPSKFPVIHEMVADCLERDLTLEEELKEGNLYIADYAIMEDVTPNATDPCTMQYLASPICLLYKNSQNKILPIAIQLSQTPGEDSPIFLPSDDEYDWLLAKIWVRSADFHVHQTVTHLLKTHLISEVFAIAMYRQLPAVHPVYKLLVPHVRFTIAINTKAREQLICECGIFDKANGTGGGGHVQLVQKAMKTFTYKSLCFPEAIKDRGMDSQEDLPYYYYRDDGIKVWEIVKSFVTDVVNIYYDSDETLQRDEEIQAFVKDVCSFGMQDLDYCAFPKSLQTREQLVEYLTVVIFTASAQHAAINFGQFDWCSWIPNAPPTMRKPPPTKKGQVDVKFIVESLPDRGRSCWHLGAVWALSQFQENELFLGMYPDEQFTEKSVKNAVETFQKKLSEVSKLIKSRNEGKKLPYYYLSPDRIPNSVAV
;
A
#
# COMPACT_ATOMS: atom_id res chain seq x y z
N MET A 1 -18.77 -17.16 71.81
CA MET A 1 -19.18 -17.28 73.23
C MET A 1 -17.95 -16.95 74.05
N ALA A 2 -17.88 -15.98 74.97
CA ALA A 2 -18.92 -15.40 75.81
C ALA A 2 -18.61 -13.92 76.17
N THR A 3 -19.70 -13.17 76.28
CA THR A 3 -20.04 -12.05 77.17
C THR A 3 -19.61 -12.28 78.64
N GLU A 4 -19.51 -11.34 79.59
CA GLU A 4 -19.71 -9.89 79.75
C GLU A 4 -19.27 -9.52 81.19
N ALA A 5 -19.31 -8.21 81.50
CA ALA A 5 -19.37 -7.54 82.82
C ALA A 5 -18.03 -7.11 83.44
N SER A 6 -17.88 -5.94 84.07
CA SER A 6 -18.69 -4.70 84.16
C SER A 6 -17.89 -3.66 84.99
N VAL A 7 -17.88 -2.39 84.53
CA VAL A 7 -17.95 -1.12 85.30
C VAL A 7 -16.85 -0.73 86.32
N ALA A 8 -16.22 0.45 86.10
CA ALA A 8 -16.29 1.61 87.02
C ALA A 8 -15.53 2.85 86.48
N SER A 9 -16.14 4.03 86.65
CA SER A 9 -15.78 5.35 86.11
C SER A 9 -15.15 6.30 87.15
N ALA A 10 -14.21 7.17 86.73
CA ALA A 10 -13.99 8.54 87.23
C ALA A 10 -12.84 9.20 86.41
N GLY A 11 -12.86 10.43 85.91
CA GLY A 11 -13.86 11.47 85.68
C GLY A 11 -13.24 12.48 84.69
N GLN A 12 -13.95 12.82 83.63
CA GLN A 12 -13.58 13.90 82.69
C GLN A 12 -14.12 15.25 83.21
N PRO A 13 -13.38 16.36 83.11
CA PRO A 13 -13.98 17.68 83.18
C PRO A 13 -14.83 17.91 81.93
N GLN A 14 -16.11 18.23 82.14
CA GLN A 14 -17.03 18.68 81.10
C GLN A 14 -16.46 19.91 80.37
N ILE A 15 -16.18 19.78 79.08
CA ILE A 15 -16.07 20.94 78.19
C ILE A 15 -17.44 21.14 77.56
N GLN A 16 -18.13 22.16 78.08
CA GLN A 16 -19.31 22.76 77.48
C GLN A 16 -19.02 23.11 76.01
N GLY A 17 -19.84 22.61 75.08
CA GLY A 17 -19.90 23.17 73.74
C GLY A 17 -20.63 24.51 73.78
N PRO A 18 -20.09 25.54 73.10
CA PRO A 18 -20.96 26.41 72.27
C PRO A 18 -20.18 26.86 70.99
N THR A 19 -20.72 26.94 69.77
CA THR A 19 -21.72 27.83 69.13
C THR A 19 -21.09 28.63 67.98
N GLN A 20 -21.85 28.85 66.90
CA GLN A 20 -21.71 29.92 65.89
C GLN A 20 -20.42 29.98 65.03
N PHE A 21 -20.52 29.55 63.77
CA PHE A 21 -19.51 29.76 62.73
C PHE A 21 -19.27 31.26 62.52
N ASP A 22 -18.11 31.75 62.95
CA ASP A 22 -17.77 33.17 62.92
C ASP A 22 -17.28 33.58 61.53
N LEU A 23 -18.21 33.96 60.64
CA LEU A 23 -17.94 34.53 59.31
C LEU A 23 -16.89 35.66 59.38
N TYR A 24 -16.85 36.37 60.51
CA TYR A 24 -15.90 37.44 60.80
C TYR A 24 -14.44 36.96 60.87
N TYR A 25 -14.16 35.80 61.49
CA TYR A 25 -12.81 35.23 61.56
C TYR A 25 -12.28 34.81 60.18
N TRP A 26 -13.13 34.17 59.37
CA TRP A 26 -12.79 33.78 58.00
C TRP A 26 -12.55 34.99 57.11
N LEU A 27 -13.42 36.00 57.18
CA LEU A 27 -13.27 37.23 56.41
C LEU A 27 -11.99 37.99 56.80
N ARG A 28 -11.69 38.10 58.10
CA ARG A 28 -10.47 38.74 58.60
C ARG A 28 -9.21 38.00 58.16
N SER A 29 -9.20 36.67 58.24
CA SER A 29 -8.05 35.85 57.84
C SER A 29 -7.84 35.86 56.32
N PHE A 30 -8.92 35.83 55.55
CA PHE A 30 -8.89 35.94 54.08
C PHE A 30 -8.35 37.29 53.62
N VAL A 31 -8.87 38.39 54.18
CA VAL A 31 -8.40 39.75 53.86
C VAL A 31 -6.95 39.95 54.32
N ALA A 32 -6.59 39.52 55.53
CA ALA A 32 -5.23 39.62 56.03
C ALA A 32 -4.23 38.83 55.16
N GLY A 33 -4.57 37.60 54.77
CA GLY A 33 -3.74 36.77 53.88
C GLY A 33 -3.61 37.37 52.47
N GLY A 34 -4.72 37.87 51.91
CA GLY A 34 -4.74 38.52 50.60
C GLY A 34 -3.91 39.81 50.56
N VAL A 35 -4.06 40.69 51.55
CA VAL A 35 -3.29 41.93 51.69
C VAL A 35 -1.81 41.62 51.90
N ALA A 36 -1.47 40.67 52.78
CA ALA A 36 -0.08 40.25 52.98
C ALA A 36 0.57 39.72 51.69
N GLY A 37 -0.17 38.90 50.91
CA GLY A 37 0.27 38.41 49.61
C GLY A 37 0.50 39.53 48.59
N CYS A 38 -0.40 40.51 48.53
CA CYS A 38 -0.29 41.67 47.65
C CYS A 38 0.91 42.54 48.00
N CYS A 39 1.14 42.81 49.30
CA CYS A 39 2.30 43.54 49.77
C CYS A 39 3.60 42.82 49.38
N ALA A 40 3.71 41.52 49.67
CA ALA A 40 4.91 40.75 49.35
C ALA A 40 5.23 40.75 47.84
N LYS A 41 4.21 40.56 46.99
CA LYS A 41 4.40 40.54 45.53
C LYS A 41 4.68 41.92 44.93
N THR A 42 4.12 42.98 45.51
CA THR A 42 4.41 44.35 45.09
C THR A 42 5.84 44.75 45.43
N THR A 43 6.35 44.37 46.61
CA THR A 43 7.74 44.65 47.02
C THR A 43 8.77 44.07 46.04
N ILE A 44 8.51 42.89 45.47
CA ILE A 44 9.43 42.22 44.53
C ILE A 44 9.17 42.58 43.05
N ALA A 45 8.09 43.31 42.75
CA ALA A 45 7.67 43.58 41.37
C ALA A 45 8.74 44.22 40.47
N PRO A 46 9.60 45.15 40.96
CA PRO A 46 10.70 45.69 40.16
C PRO A 46 11.70 44.62 39.68
N LEU A 47 12.06 43.68 40.55
CA LEU A 47 12.99 42.59 40.21
C LEU A 47 12.33 41.58 39.27
N ASP A 48 11.05 41.26 39.50
CA ASP A 48 10.28 40.39 38.62
C ASP A 48 10.16 40.96 37.20
N ARG A 49 9.98 42.28 37.04
CA ARG A 49 9.95 42.91 35.72
C ARG A 49 11.29 42.78 35.00
N VAL A 50 12.39 43.12 35.67
CA VAL A 50 13.74 43.01 35.09
C VAL A 50 14.06 41.57 34.70
N LYS A 51 13.68 40.60 35.53
CA LYS A 51 13.79 39.17 35.22
C LYS A 51 13.09 38.81 33.90
N ILE A 52 11.83 39.25 33.72
CA ILE A 52 11.06 38.95 32.50
C ILE A 52 11.71 39.56 31.25
N LEU A 53 12.16 40.82 31.33
CA LEU A 53 12.81 41.51 30.21
C LEU A 53 14.09 40.81 29.74
N LEU A 54 14.91 40.35 30.69
CA LEU A 54 16.19 39.70 30.38
C LEU A 54 16.01 38.24 29.96
N GLN A 55 15.18 37.45 30.65
CA GLN A 55 14.92 36.04 30.27
C GLN A 55 14.35 35.91 28.85
N ALA A 56 13.48 36.85 28.47
CA ALA A 56 12.86 36.86 27.15
C ALA A 56 13.62 37.70 26.10
N HIS A 57 14.83 38.17 26.41
CA HIS A 57 15.70 38.91 25.48
C HIS A 57 15.01 40.12 24.83
N ASN A 58 14.39 40.98 25.63
CA ASN A 58 13.70 42.17 25.12
C ASN A 58 14.66 43.04 24.28
N PRO A 59 14.31 43.45 23.05
CA PRO A 59 15.21 44.17 22.15
C PRO A 59 15.86 45.41 22.76
N HIS A 60 15.13 46.15 23.60
CA HIS A 60 15.59 47.39 24.22
C HIS A 60 16.56 47.19 25.38
N TYR A 61 16.54 46.02 26.03
CA TYR A 61 17.26 45.78 27.29
C TYR A 61 18.13 44.51 27.28
N LYS A 62 18.10 43.70 26.20
CA LYS A 62 18.83 42.42 26.09
C LYS A 62 20.34 42.54 26.27
N HIS A 63 20.92 43.71 26.00
CA HIS A 63 22.35 43.96 26.10
C HIS A 63 22.79 44.44 27.49
N LEU A 64 21.88 44.60 28.44
CA LEU A 64 22.15 45.10 29.79
C LEU A 64 22.09 43.96 30.83
N GLY A 65 22.93 44.06 31.87
CA GLY A 65 22.82 43.21 33.06
C GLY A 65 21.67 43.62 34.00
N VAL A 66 21.42 42.84 35.06
CA VAL A 66 20.31 43.08 36.03
C VAL A 66 20.36 44.48 36.64
N PHE A 67 21.51 44.87 37.22
CA PHE A 67 21.66 46.18 37.86
C PHE A 67 21.62 47.34 36.87
N ALA A 68 22.14 47.13 35.66
CA ALA A 68 22.08 48.13 34.59
C ALA A 68 20.62 48.34 34.12
N THR A 69 19.85 47.26 33.98
CA THR A 69 18.43 47.30 33.61
C THR A 69 17.59 47.98 34.70
N LEU A 70 17.85 47.70 35.99
CA LEU A 70 17.19 48.36 37.12
C LEU A 70 17.39 49.89 37.13
N ARG A 71 18.53 50.37 36.63
CA ARG A 71 18.80 51.82 36.47
C ARG A 71 18.27 52.38 35.16
N ALA A 72 18.29 51.59 34.09
CA ALA A 72 17.87 52.03 32.75
C ALA A 72 16.36 52.17 32.63
N VAL A 73 15.59 51.26 33.22
CA VAL A 73 14.12 51.27 33.15
C VAL A 73 13.52 52.57 33.73
N PRO A 74 13.88 53.03 34.95
CA PRO A 74 13.39 54.30 35.47
C PRO A 74 13.79 55.51 34.62
N LYS A 75 15.00 55.49 34.02
CA LYS A 75 15.49 56.56 33.15
C LYS A 75 14.72 56.64 31.82
N LYS A 76 14.34 55.50 31.25
CA LYS A 76 13.70 55.41 29.92
C LYS A 76 12.17 55.43 30.00
N GLU A 77 11.59 54.85 31.04
CA GLU A 77 10.14 54.61 31.15
C GLU A 77 9.49 55.26 32.40
N GLY A 78 10.27 55.95 33.23
CA GLY A 78 9.83 56.47 34.53
C GLY A 78 9.82 55.41 35.64
N PHE A 79 9.79 55.86 36.90
CA PHE A 79 9.87 54.97 38.07
C PHE A 79 8.75 53.92 38.12
N LEU A 80 7.52 54.32 37.77
CA LEU A 80 6.37 53.41 37.69
C LEU A 80 6.51 52.36 36.59
N GLY A 81 7.41 52.56 35.63
CA GLY A 81 7.78 51.55 34.65
C GLY A 81 8.16 50.24 35.34
N LEU A 82 8.96 50.26 36.42
CA LEU A 82 9.40 49.04 37.11
C LEU A 82 8.24 48.14 37.59
N TYR A 83 7.02 48.68 37.71
CA TYR A 83 5.84 47.97 38.19
C TYR A 83 4.88 47.52 37.07
N LYS A 84 5.26 47.60 35.78
CA LYS A 84 4.43 47.09 34.69
C LYS A 84 4.14 45.60 34.84
N GLY A 85 2.87 45.23 34.66
CA GLY A 85 2.36 43.89 34.90
C GLY A 85 2.01 43.61 36.37
N ASN A 86 2.36 44.48 37.33
CA ASN A 86 2.02 44.27 38.75
C ASN A 86 0.51 44.23 39.00
N GLY A 87 -0.28 45.03 38.29
CA GLY A 87 -1.75 45.00 38.41
C GLY A 87 -2.35 43.63 38.09
N ALA A 88 -1.90 42.99 36.99
CA ALA A 88 -2.34 41.64 36.63
C ALA A 88 -1.90 40.60 37.68
N MET A 89 -0.74 40.81 38.30
CA MET A 89 -0.28 39.97 39.42
C MET A 89 -1.17 40.12 40.65
N MET A 90 -1.60 41.33 41.00
CA MET A 90 -2.50 41.55 42.15
C MET A 90 -3.85 40.87 41.96
N VAL A 91 -4.45 41.00 40.77
CA VAL A 91 -5.71 40.33 40.41
C VAL A 91 -5.59 38.81 40.50
N ARG A 92 -4.39 38.24 40.27
CA ARG A 92 -4.15 36.80 40.33
C ARG A 92 -4.06 36.23 41.75
N ILE A 93 -3.56 37.00 42.72
CA ILE A 93 -3.21 36.50 44.06
C ILE A 93 -4.45 35.95 44.80
N PHE A 94 -5.56 36.67 44.73
CA PHE A 94 -6.80 36.28 45.42
C PHE A 94 -7.41 34.98 44.86
N PRO A 95 -7.68 34.86 43.54
CA PRO A 95 -8.18 33.61 42.95
C PRO A 95 -7.24 32.42 43.17
N TYR A 96 -5.93 32.66 43.09
CA TYR A 96 -4.93 31.61 43.30
C TYR A 96 -5.06 30.99 44.70
N GLY A 97 -5.09 31.82 45.74
CA GLY A 97 -5.26 31.35 47.12
C GLY A 97 -6.59 30.65 47.33
N ALA A 98 -7.69 31.24 46.86
CA ALA A 98 -9.04 30.68 47.01
C ALA A 98 -9.17 29.29 46.38
N ILE A 99 -8.71 29.13 45.14
CA ILE A 99 -8.75 27.85 44.41
C ILE A 99 -7.85 26.82 45.08
N GLN A 100 -6.66 27.21 45.53
CA GLN A 100 -5.74 26.30 46.21
C GLN A 100 -6.34 25.75 47.51
N PHE A 101 -6.95 26.60 48.36
CA PHE A 101 -7.57 26.13 49.60
C PHE A 101 -8.79 25.23 49.33
N MET A 102 -9.68 25.63 48.41
CA MET A 102 -10.83 24.82 48.02
C MET A 102 -10.41 23.45 47.46
N ALA A 103 -9.45 23.44 46.52
CA ALA A 103 -8.95 22.21 45.91
C ALA A 103 -8.23 21.32 46.94
N PHE A 104 -7.50 21.91 47.89
CA PHE A 104 -6.83 21.17 48.96
C PHE A 104 -7.81 20.38 49.81
N ASP A 105 -8.90 20.99 50.25
CA ASP A 105 -9.91 20.30 51.07
C ASP A 105 -10.61 19.16 50.30
N ASN A 106 -10.88 19.38 49.01
CA ASN A 106 -11.47 18.35 48.14
C ASN A 106 -10.50 17.20 47.87
N TYR A 107 -9.24 17.47 47.53
CA TYR A 107 -8.22 16.43 47.31
C TYR A 107 -7.88 15.69 48.59
N LYS A 108 -7.84 16.37 49.73
CA LYS A 108 -7.61 15.75 51.03
C LYS A 108 -8.72 14.75 51.38
N LYS A 109 -9.99 15.13 51.23
CA LYS A 109 -11.14 14.24 51.41
C LYS A 109 -11.12 13.08 50.42
N PHE A 110 -10.82 13.36 49.16
CA PHE A 110 -10.75 12.34 48.11
C PHE A 110 -9.65 11.30 48.37
N LEU A 111 -8.43 11.74 48.67
CA LEU A 111 -7.29 10.86 48.95
C LEU A 111 -7.49 10.01 50.21
N SER A 112 -8.11 10.58 51.25
CA SER A 112 -8.41 9.83 52.48
C SER A 112 -9.54 8.82 52.32
N THR A 113 -10.63 9.19 51.63
CA THR A 113 -11.87 8.41 51.62
C THR A 113 -11.94 7.41 50.47
N LYS A 114 -11.37 7.72 49.29
CA LYS A 114 -11.42 6.85 48.12
C LYS A 114 -10.16 6.01 47.90
N LEU A 115 -8.99 6.51 48.32
CA LEU A 115 -7.70 5.86 48.04
C LEU A 115 -7.03 5.28 49.30
N GLY A 116 -7.61 5.48 50.49
CA GLY A 116 -7.09 4.94 51.75
C GLY A 116 -5.72 5.48 52.18
N ILE A 117 -5.22 6.53 51.52
CA ILE A 117 -3.90 7.10 51.81
C ILE A 117 -4.02 8.00 53.04
N SER A 118 -3.33 7.66 54.12
CA SER A 118 -3.33 8.40 55.39
C SER A 118 -1.93 8.87 55.79
N GLY A 119 -1.80 9.66 56.87
CA GLY A 119 -0.51 10.17 57.35
C GLY A 119 0.01 11.42 56.63
N HIS A 120 1.30 11.76 56.75
CA HIS A 120 1.84 13.01 56.18
C HIS A 120 1.82 13.07 54.64
N ILE A 121 1.80 11.90 53.98
CA ILE A 121 1.85 11.76 52.52
C ILE A 121 0.57 12.27 51.85
N HIS A 122 -0.63 11.97 52.39
CA HIS A 122 -1.88 12.46 51.77
C HIS A 122 -1.99 13.98 51.80
N ARG A 123 -1.47 14.63 52.87
CA ARG A 123 -1.47 16.10 52.99
C ARG A 123 -0.52 16.74 51.99
N LEU A 124 0.63 16.12 51.75
CA LEU A 124 1.59 16.57 50.75
C LEU A 124 1.00 16.43 49.33
N MET A 125 0.41 15.28 49.01
CA MET A 125 -0.21 15.04 47.70
C MET A 125 -1.39 15.98 47.45
N ALA A 126 -2.28 16.16 48.43
CA ALA A 126 -3.37 17.12 48.36
C ALA A 126 -2.86 18.55 48.14
N GLY A 127 -1.79 18.94 48.84
CA GLY A 127 -1.12 20.24 48.69
C GLY A 127 -0.59 20.49 47.29
N SER A 128 0.13 19.51 46.73
CA SER A 128 0.71 19.59 45.38
C SER A 128 -0.36 19.64 44.29
N LEU A 129 -1.38 18.77 44.35
CA LEU A 129 -2.49 18.74 43.38
C LEU A 129 -3.32 20.03 43.43
N ALA A 130 -3.56 20.55 44.64
CA ALA A 130 -4.25 21.83 44.82
C ALA A 130 -3.45 23.01 44.25
N GLY A 131 -2.13 23.03 44.45
CA GLY A 131 -1.24 24.04 43.87
C GLY A 131 -1.25 24.00 42.34
N MET A 132 -1.16 22.81 41.74
CA MET A 132 -1.25 22.64 40.28
C MET A 132 -2.58 23.14 39.73
N THR A 133 -3.69 22.79 40.39
CA THR A 133 -5.04 23.22 40.00
C THR A 133 -5.17 24.75 40.02
N ALA A 134 -4.69 25.40 41.08
CA ALA A 134 -4.70 26.85 41.19
C ALA A 134 -3.85 27.52 40.10
N VAL A 135 -2.70 26.94 39.73
CA VAL A 135 -1.88 27.46 38.63
C VAL A 135 -2.57 27.32 37.28
N ILE A 136 -3.21 26.18 36.99
CA ILE A 136 -3.93 25.97 35.73
C ILE A 136 -5.08 26.98 35.61
N CYS A 137 -5.90 27.15 36.64
CA CYS A 137 -7.03 28.08 36.60
C CYS A 137 -6.59 29.55 36.49
N THR A 138 -5.46 29.92 37.10
CA THR A 138 -4.97 31.31 37.09
C THR A 138 -3.92 31.60 36.01
N TYR A 139 -3.60 30.61 35.17
CA TYR A 139 -2.58 30.72 34.13
C TYR A 139 -2.82 31.84 33.10
N PRO A 140 -4.07 32.13 32.68
CA PRO A 140 -4.33 33.24 31.76
C PRO A 140 -3.80 34.59 32.28
N LEU A 141 -3.93 34.85 33.59
CA LEU A 141 -3.40 36.06 34.22
C LEU A 141 -1.86 36.06 34.27
N ASP A 142 -1.21 34.89 34.34
CA ASP A 142 0.25 34.79 34.26
C ASP A 142 0.76 35.15 32.84
N VAL A 143 0.06 34.75 31.78
CA VAL A 143 0.41 35.12 30.39
C VAL A 143 0.18 36.61 30.15
N ILE A 144 -0.96 37.15 30.58
CA ILE A 144 -1.27 38.58 30.47
C ILE A 144 -0.22 39.41 31.21
N ARG A 145 0.13 39.01 32.44
CA ARG A 145 1.19 39.64 33.23
C ARG A 145 2.52 39.64 32.46
N ALA A 146 2.94 38.50 31.93
CA ALA A 146 4.22 38.40 31.22
C ALA A 146 4.29 39.33 30.01
N ARG A 147 3.21 39.40 29.21
CA ARG A 147 3.11 40.28 28.04
C ARG A 147 3.06 41.76 28.43
N LEU A 148 2.32 42.13 29.48
CA LEU A 148 2.25 43.50 30.00
C LEU A 148 3.57 43.96 30.64
N ALA A 149 4.35 43.04 31.23
CA ALA A 149 5.65 43.34 31.83
C ALA A 149 6.75 43.49 30.76
N PHE A 150 6.63 42.76 29.65
CA PHE A 150 7.59 42.76 28.54
C PHE A 150 7.51 44.01 27.66
N GLN A 151 6.33 44.63 27.53
CA GLN A 151 6.18 45.86 26.74
C GLN A 151 6.91 47.07 27.35
N VAL A 152 7.45 47.94 26.47
CA VAL A 152 8.20 49.16 26.80
C VAL A 152 7.30 50.39 26.58
N THR A 153 7.47 51.44 27.39
CA THR A 153 6.67 52.69 27.25
C THR A 153 6.96 53.32 25.89
N GLY A 154 5.91 53.57 25.09
CA GLY A 154 6.00 54.02 23.69
C GLY A 154 5.53 52.96 22.68
N GLU A 155 5.62 51.67 23.02
CA GLU A 155 5.07 50.57 22.22
C GLU A 155 3.74 50.10 22.83
N HIS A 156 2.64 50.79 22.49
CA HIS A 156 1.32 50.50 23.07
C HIS A 156 0.62 49.29 22.44
N ARG A 157 1.23 48.11 22.52
CA ARG A 157 0.61 46.85 22.05
C ARG A 157 -0.56 46.41 22.93
N TYR A 158 -0.53 46.76 24.22
CA TYR A 158 -1.62 46.52 25.16
C TYR A 158 -1.85 47.73 26.05
N THR A 159 -3.06 48.27 26.05
CA THR A 159 -3.43 49.43 26.89
C THR A 159 -3.73 49.05 28.35
N GLY A 160 -3.99 47.77 28.63
CA GLY A 160 -4.30 47.27 29.96
C GLY A 160 -4.69 45.78 29.97
N ILE A 161 -5.16 45.27 31.12
CA ILE A 161 -5.50 43.86 31.32
C ILE A 161 -6.63 43.40 30.39
N ALA A 162 -7.70 44.19 30.27
CA ALA A 162 -8.85 43.84 29.42
C ALA A 162 -8.51 43.84 27.93
N ASN A 163 -7.75 44.84 27.47
CA ASN A 163 -7.27 44.90 26.08
C ASN A 163 -6.28 43.75 25.79
N ALA A 164 -5.40 43.41 26.73
CA ALA A 164 -4.51 42.25 26.61
C ALA A 164 -5.29 40.95 26.50
N PHE A 165 -6.32 40.76 27.33
CA PHE A 165 -7.21 39.60 27.24
C PHE A 165 -7.87 39.51 25.85
N TYR A 166 -8.54 40.57 25.41
CA TYR A 166 -9.22 40.60 24.11
C TYR A 166 -8.26 40.33 22.93
N THR A 167 -7.10 40.97 22.93
CA THR A 167 -6.10 40.84 21.84
C THR A 167 -5.47 39.43 21.79
N ILE A 168 -5.24 38.79 22.95
CA ILE A 168 -4.74 37.42 23.00
C ILE A 168 -5.77 36.45 22.45
N TYR A 169 -7.04 36.61 22.85
CA TYR A 169 -8.13 35.76 22.40
C TYR A 169 -8.34 35.85 20.89
N LEU A 170 -8.32 37.06 20.31
CA LEU A 170 -8.45 37.23 18.85
C LEU A 170 -7.31 36.60 18.05
N LYS A 171 -6.07 36.67 18.53
CA LYS A 171 -4.89 36.20 17.76
C LYS A 171 -4.57 34.72 17.92
N GLY A 172 -4.98 34.09 19.03
CA GLY A 172 -4.58 32.72 19.35
C GLY A 172 -5.64 31.91 20.09
N GLY A 173 -6.89 32.39 20.16
CA GLY A 173 -7.98 31.72 20.87
C GLY A 173 -7.66 31.44 22.34
N ILE A 174 -8.29 30.39 22.87
CA ILE A 174 -8.08 29.95 24.25
C ILE A 174 -6.66 29.42 24.47
N SER A 175 -6.08 28.72 23.48
CA SER A 175 -4.73 28.14 23.58
C SER A 175 -3.65 29.21 23.75
N GLY A 176 -3.87 30.42 23.23
CA GLY A 176 -3.01 31.59 23.43
C GLY A 176 -2.78 31.96 24.90
N PHE A 177 -3.75 31.70 25.79
CA PHE A 177 -3.64 31.96 27.23
C PHE A 177 -2.89 30.89 28.02
N TYR A 178 -2.62 29.73 27.42
CA TYR A 178 -2.00 28.59 28.08
C TYR A 178 -0.60 28.25 27.54
N ARG A 179 -0.04 29.09 26.66
CA ARG A 179 1.33 28.93 26.16
C ARG A 179 2.35 28.99 27.30
N GLY A 180 3.12 27.91 27.47
CA GLY A 180 4.09 27.73 28.56
C GLY A 180 3.55 26.96 29.77
N LEU A 181 2.30 26.47 29.76
CA LEU A 181 1.75 25.70 30.87
C LEU A 181 2.54 24.40 31.11
N THR A 182 2.90 23.68 30.04
CA THR A 182 3.66 22.42 30.11
C THR A 182 4.98 22.55 30.89
N PRO A 183 5.93 23.45 30.52
CA PRO A 183 7.14 23.64 31.32
C PRO A 183 6.86 24.18 32.73
N THR A 184 5.71 24.84 32.94
CA THR A 184 5.30 25.29 34.29
C THR A 184 4.95 24.11 35.18
N ILE A 185 4.14 23.16 34.69
CA ILE A 185 3.73 21.98 35.44
C ILE A 185 4.93 21.06 35.68
N ILE A 186 5.72 20.79 34.64
CA ILE A 186 6.93 19.96 34.75
C ILE A 186 7.92 20.59 35.74
N GLY A 187 8.07 21.93 35.75
CA GLY A 187 9.01 22.62 36.63
C GLY A 187 8.62 22.63 38.11
N MET A 188 7.34 22.41 38.47
CA MET A 188 6.91 22.39 39.87
C MET A 188 7.49 21.23 40.66
N ALA A 189 7.57 20.04 40.06
CA ALA A 189 8.04 18.85 40.76
C ALA A 189 9.54 18.94 41.13
N PRO A 190 10.47 19.29 40.20
CA PRO A 190 11.87 19.54 40.54
C PRO A 190 12.03 20.68 41.56
N TYR A 191 11.31 21.79 41.39
CA TYR A 191 11.37 22.91 42.34
C TYR A 191 10.99 22.47 43.75
N ALA A 192 9.84 21.79 43.90
CA ALA A 192 9.40 21.29 45.20
C ALA A 192 10.38 20.26 45.77
N GLY A 193 10.80 19.27 44.97
CA GLY A 193 11.73 18.21 45.39
C GLY A 193 13.05 18.75 45.91
N PHE A 194 13.73 19.62 45.14
CA PHE A 194 14.99 20.22 45.57
C PHE A 194 14.79 21.18 46.74
N SER A 195 13.70 21.95 46.78
CA SER A 195 13.43 22.86 47.91
C SER A 195 13.26 22.09 49.22
N PHE A 196 12.46 21.02 49.23
CA PHE A 196 12.26 20.18 50.41
C PHE A 196 13.52 19.41 50.80
N PHE A 197 14.24 18.84 49.82
CA PHE A 197 15.49 18.11 50.07
C PHE A 197 16.54 19.04 50.70
N THR A 198 16.84 20.17 50.06
CA THR A 198 17.83 21.12 50.57
C THR A 198 17.44 21.68 51.94
N PHE A 199 16.17 22.05 52.14
CA PHE A 199 15.70 22.52 53.45
C PHE A 199 15.82 21.43 54.53
N GLY A 200 15.42 20.20 54.22
CA GLY A 200 15.52 19.05 55.12
C GLY A 200 16.96 18.75 55.52
N THR A 201 17.88 18.74 54.55
CA THR A 201 19.32 18.54 54.77
C THR A 201 19.92 19.66 55.62
N LEU A 202 19.65 20.93 55.30
CA LEU A 202 20.12 22.08 56.08
C LEU A 202 19.61 22.04 57.52
N LYS A 203 18.33 21.71 57.71
CA LYS A 203 17.72 21.57 59.03
C LYS A 203 18.35 20.43 59.82
N SER A 204 18.50 19.25 59.20
CA SER A 204 19.04 18.05 59.86
C SER A 204 20.51 18.24 60.24
N LEU A 205 21.35 18.74 59.32
CA LEU A 205 22.77 18.99 59.59
C LEU A 205 22.96 20.10 60.62
N GLY A 206 22.18 21.19 60.52
CA GLY A 206 22.27 22.32 61.43
C GLY A 206 21.91 21.96 62.87
N LEU A 207 20.84 21.19 63.07
CA LEU A 207 20.43 20.73 64.40
C LEU A 207 21.35 19.62 64.95
N HIS A 208 21.97 18.80 64.09
CA HIS A 208 22.89 17.76 64.52
C HIS A 208 24.27 18.31 64.94
N HIS A 209 24.83 19.26 64.19
CA HIS A 209 26.17 19.77 64.45
C HIS A 209 26.21 20.98 65.39
N PHE A 210 25.15 21.81 65.41
CA PHE A 210 25.11 23.04 66.21
C PHE A 210 23.75 23.25 66.91
N PRO A 211 23.29 22.29 67.75
CA PRO A 211 21.97 22.33 68.37
C PRO A 211 21.75 23.58 69.23
N GLU A 212 22.75 23.99 70.03
CA GLU A 212 22.62 25.14 70.94
C GLU A 212 22.64 26.50 70.20
N LEU A 213 23.36 26.57 69.07
CA LEU A 213 23.47 27.81 68.29
C LEU A 213 22.25 28.03 67.38
N LEU A 214 21.78 26.97 66.71
CA LEU A 214 20.78 27.06 65.64
C LEU A 214 19.38 26.62 66.09
N GLY A 215 19.26 25.85 67.17
CA GLY A 215 18.01 25.29 67.68
C GLY A 215 17.38 26.07 68.83
N LYS A 216 16.09 25.82 69.06
CA LYS A 216 15.31 26.18 70.25
C LYS A 216 14.32 25.04 70.55
N PRO A 217 13.90 24.82 71.80
CA PRO A 217 12.82 23.88 72.11
C PRO A 217 11.53 24.26 71.39
N SER A 218 10.78 23.28 70.90
CA SER A 218 9.45 23.51 70.33
C SER A 218 8.48 23.96 71.42
N LEU A 219 7.56 24.88 71.08
CA LEU A 219 6.52 25.37 72.00
C LEU A 219 5.53 24.27 72.39
N ASP A 220 5.33 23.29 71.53
CA ASP A 220 4.35 22.21 71.70
C ASP A 220 4.94 20.94 72.34
N ASN A 221 6.28 20.79 72.29
CA ASN A 221 6.99 19.66 72.87
C ASN A 221 8.46 20.07 73.20
N PRO A 222 8.81 20.25 74.49
CA PRO A 222 10.14 20.69 74.90
C PRO A 222 11.28 19.76 74.48
N ASP A 223 11.00 18.47 74.26
CA ASP A 223 12.00 17.45 73.91
C ASP A 223 12.41 17.49 72.42
N VAL A 224 11.76 18.33 71.60
CA VAL A 224 12.04 18.45 70.16
C VAL A 224 12.68 19.80 69.86
N LEU A 225 13.94 19.77 69.40
CA LEU A 225 14.63 20.96 68.91
C LEU A 225 14.11 21.39 67.52
N VAL A 226 13.75 22.66 67.38
CA VAL A 226 13.39 23.30 66.11
C VAL A 226 14.32 24.47 65.82
N LEU A 227 14.52 24.83 64.54
CA LEU A 227 15.37 25.97 64.19
C LEU A 227 14.82 27.28 64.77
N LYS A 228 15.71 28.16 65.21
CA LYS A 228 15.36 29.57 65.53
C LYS A 228 14.72 30.22 64.31
N THR A 229 13.76 31.12 64.51
CA THR A 229 12.91 31.67 63.43
C THR A 229 13.72 32.32 62.28
N HIS A 230 14.79 33.05 62.61
CA HIS A 230 15.67 33.68 61.61
C HIS A 230 16.51 32.64 60.84
N VAL A 231 16.98 31.59 61.52
CA VAL A 231 17.71 30.47 60.89
C VAL A 231 16.78 29.70 59.97
N ASN A 232 15.54 29.45 60.40
CA ASN A 232 14.53 28.78 59.59
C ASN A 232 14.23 29.55 58.29
N LEU A 233 14.14 30.88 58.37
CA LEU A 233 13.95 31.74 57.21
C LEU A 233 15.16 31.74 56.28
N LEU A 234 16.39 31.75 56.84
CA LEU A 234 17.63 31.67 56.06
C LEU A 234 17.75 30.31 55.33
N CYS A 235 17.52 29.20 56.03
CA CYS A 235 17.51 27.86 55.43
C CYS A 235 16.45 27.75 54.32
N GLY A 236 15.25 28.31 54.54
CA GLY A 236 14.21 28.37 53.51
C GLY A 236 14.62 29.20 52.29
N GLY A 237 15.29 30.34 52.51
CA GLY A 237 15.81 31.19 51.45
C GLY A 237 16.88 30.49 50.59
N ILE A 238 17.86 29.84 51.23
CA ILE A 238 18.92 29.07 50.54
C ILE A 238 18.32 27.91 49.75
N ALA A 239 17.40 27.15 50.36
CA ALA A 239 16.70 26.05 49.69
C ALA A 239 15.90 26.52 48.47
N GLY A 240 15.21 27.66 48.57
CA GLY A 240 14.51 28.29 47.45
C GLY A 240 15.46 28.71 46.31
N ALA A 241 16.61 29.30 46.64
CA ALA A 241 17.61 29.72 45.65
C ALA A 241 18.19 28.53 44.86
N ILE A 242 18.55 27.43 45.55
CA ILE A 242 19.06 26.22 44.92
C ILE A 242 17.98 25.57 44.04
N ALA A 243 16.77 25.41 44.55
CA ALA A 243 15.65 24.86 43.79
C ALA A 243 15.31 25.68 42.54
N GLN A 244 15.34 27.01 42.65
CA GLN A 244 15.09 27.91 41.53
C GLN A 244 16.19 27.87 40.47
N THR A 245 17.45 27.64 40.88
CA THR A 245 18.60 27.51 39.97
C THR A 245 18.50 26.22 39.16
N LEU A 246 18.17 25.10 39.80
CA LEU A 246 18.02 23.81 39.14
C LEU A 246 16.79 23.75 38.21
N SER A 247 15.71 24.45 38.56
CA SER A 247 14.50 24.57 37.73
C SER A 247 14.55 25.73 36.71
N TYR A 248 15.65 26.48 36.65
CA TYR A 248 15.77 27.69 35.84
C TYR A 248 15.55 27.48 34.32
N PRO A 249 16.05 26.39 33.68
CA PRO A 249 15.81 26.17 32.25
C PRO A 249 14.32 26.09 31.88
N LEU A 250 13.51 25.45 32.73
CA LEU A 250 12.06 25.35 32.53
C LEU A 250 11.34 26.69 32.72
N ASP A 251 11.82 27.53 33.63
CA ASP A 251 11.32 28.89 33.80
C ASP A 251 11.65 29.78 32.59
N VAL A 252 12.85 29.65 32.01
CA VAL A 252 13.22 30.35 30.77
C VAL A 252 12.37 29.89 29.58
N ALA A 253 12.21 28.57 29.40
CA ALA A 253 11.37 28.00 28.36
C ALA A 253 9.92 28.50 28.47
N ARG A 254 9.36 28.46 29.69
CA ARG A 254 8.05 29.05 30.00
C ARG A 254 7.97 30.51 29.53
N ARG A 255 8.92 31.37 29.90
CA ARG A 255 8.88 32.81 29.54
C ARG A 255 8.95 33.05 28.04
N ARG A 256 9.80 32.31 27.32
CA ARG A 256 9.89 32.40 25.86
C ARG A 256 8.58 31.97 25.19
N MET A 257 7.96 30.87 25.64
CA MET A 257 6.67 30.42 25.11
C MET A 257 5.52 31.41 25.38
N GLN A 258 5.49 32.03 26.56
CA GLN A 258 4.48 33.04 26.90
C GLN A 258 4.54 34.28 25.98
N LEU A 259 5.72 34.56 25.41
CA LEU A 259 6.03 35.76 24.62
C LEU A 259 6.27 35.49 23.12
N GLY A 260 6.28 34.24 22.65
CA GLY A 260 6.65 33.86 21.28
C GLY A 260 5.80 34.48 20.15
N ALA A 261 4.57 34.95 20.43
CA ALA A 261 3.70 35.62 19.45
C ALA A 261 4.00 37.13 19.26
N VAL A 262 5.11 37.64 19.79
CA VAL A 262 5.44 39.07 19.81
C VAL A 262 6.46 39.46 18.74
N LEU A 263 7.10 38.50 18.06
CA LEU A 263 8.03 38.75 16.94
C LEU A 263 7.26 39.08 15.64
N PRO A 264 7.80 39.89 14.72
CA PRO A 264 7.09 40.33 13.50
C PRO A 264 6.99 39.20 12.45
N ASP A 265 5.79 38.98 11.91
CA ASP A 265 5.45 37.97 10.89
C ASP A 265 5.47 38.52 9.43
N SER A 266 6.16 39.63 9.14
CA SER A 266 5.98 40.31 7.83
C SER A 266 6.76 39.73 6.65
N ASP A 267 7.73 38.84 6.86
CA ASP A 267 8.71 38.49 5.81
C ASP A 267 8.71 36.98 5.42
N ARG A 268 7.72 36.19 5.85
CA ARG A 268 7.72 34.73 5.62
C ARG A 268 6.80 34.28 4.47
N CYS A 269 7.33 33.50 3.54
CA CYS A 269 6.57 32.84 2.48
C CYS A 269 5.86 31.60 3.03
N LEU A 270 4.53 31.54 2.89
CA LEU A 270 3.72 30.43 3.43
C LEU A 270 3.29 29.48 2.32
N TYR A 271 3.72 28.22 2.42
CA TYR A 271 3.28 27.12 1.57
C TYR A 271 2.29 26.25 2.35
N THR A 272 1.18 25.85 1.73
CA THR A 272 0.29 24.83 2.32
C THR A 272 0.57 23.51 1.64
N VAL A 273 0.94 22.50 2.42
CA VAL A 273 1.20 21.17 1.89
C VAL A 273 0.15 20.19 2.34
N THR A 274 -0.46 19.52 1.39
CA THR A 274 -1.45 18.46 1.59
C THR A 274 -0.82 17.11 1.29
N VAL A 275 -1.00 16.14 2.19
CA VAL A 275 -0.44 14.79 2.07
C VAL A 275 -1.58 13.79 2.12
N ALA A 276 -1.69 12.93 1.12
CA ALA A 276 -2.72 11.88 1.07
C ALA A 276 -2.11 10.50 1.33
N THR A 277 -2.61 9.81 2.35
CA THR A 277 -2.20 8.44 2.70
C THR A 277 -3.08 7.39 2.02
N GLY A 278 -2.47 6.26 1.68
CA GLY A 278 -3.13 5.13 1.03
C GLY A 278 -4.25 4.49 1.83
N THR A 279 -5.16 3.81 1.13
CA THR A 279 -6.23 3.00 1.74
C THR A 279 -5.86 1.53 1.91
N GLN A 280 -4.65 1.13 1.49
CA GLN A 280 -4.11 -0.21 1.61
C GLN A 280 -4.03 -0.62 3.09
N TRP A 281 -4.01 -1.93 3.33
CA TRP A 281 -3.73 -2.46 4.67
C TRP A 281 -2.33 -2.03 5.10
N PHE A 282 -2.21 -1.58 6.35
CA PHE A 282 -0.96 -1.06 6.93
C PHE A 282 -0.39 0.18 6.24
N ALA A 283 -1.21 0.94 5.51
CA ALA A 283 -0.76 2.14 4.82
C ALA A 283 -0.44 3.34 5.72
N GLY A 284 -0.98 3.39 6.95
CA GLY A 284 -0.78 4.50 7.88
C GLY A 284 0.50 4.35 8.72
N THR A 285 0.95 5.44 9.34
CA THR A 285 2.20 5.49 10.10
C THR A 285 2.12 6.38 11.34
N ASP A 286 2.81 5.97 12.40
CA ASP A 286 3.06 6.77 13.62
C ASP A 286 4.49 7.35 13.64
N ASP A 287 5.28 7.15 12.58
CA ASP A 287 6.64 7.67 12.45
C ASP A 287 6.66 9.16 12.10
N TYR A 288 7.78 9.83 12.38
CA TYR A 288 7.94 11.24 12.07
C TYR A 288 8.17 11.44 10.57
N ILE A 289 7.32 12.24 9.93
CA ILE A 289 7.48 12.62 8.53
C ILE A 289 8.07 14.02 8.43
N TYR A 290 9.25 14.11 7.83
CA TYR A 290 9.90 15.37 7.50
C TYR A 290 9.81 15.64 6.01
N MET A 291 9.74 16.92 5.67
CA MET A 291 9.65 17.35 4.29
C MET A 291 10.57 18.53 4.00
N THR A 292 11.11 18.54 2.79
CA THR A 292 11.87 19.67 2.22
C THR A 292 11.32 20.02 0.83
N LEU A 293 10.97 21.29 0.62
CA LEU A 293 10.56 21.82 -0.68
C LEU A 293 11.80 22.33 -1.41
N VAL A 294 11.99 21.93 -2.66
CA VAL A 294 13.11 22.37 -3.50
C VAL A 294 12.54 23.11 -4.71
N GLY A 295 12.86 24.39 -4.83
CA GLY A 295 12.48 25.21 -5.96
C GLY A 295 13.67 25.74 -6.75
N THR A 296 13.38 26.50 -7.81
CA THR A 296 14.40 27.04 -8.72
C THR A 296 15.36 28.04 -8.05
N GLU A 297 14.92 28.72 -6.99
CA GLU A 297 15.68 29.78 -6.32
C GLU A 297 16.27 29.33 -4.98
N GLY A 298 15.85 28.18 -4.43
CA GLY A 298 16.34 27.71 -3.14
C GLY A 298 15.70 26.42 -2.65
N SER A 299 15.91 26.10 -1.37
CA SER A 299 15.24 24.97 -0.70
C SER A 299 14.76 25.41 0.67
N SER A 300 13.63 24.87 1.11
CA SER A 300 13.16 25.09 2.47
C SER A 300 14.08 24.42 3.48
N GLU A 301 13.93 24.80 4.75
CA GLU A 301 14.45 23.97 5.84
C GLU A 301 13.68 22.65 5.92
N ARG A 302 14.33 21.66 6.53
CA ARG A 302 13.74 20.36 6.86
C ARG A 302 12.63 20.57 7.91
N THR A 303 11.38 20.37 7.50
CA THR A 303 10.21 20.67 8.33
C THR A 303 9.52 19.39 8.79
N LEU A 304 9.29 19.24 10.10
CA LEU A 304 8.48 18.16 10.66
C LEU A 304 6.99 18.44 10.36
N LEU A 305 6.30 17.45 9.79
CA LEU A 305 4.86 17.49 9.57
C LEU A 305 4.16 16.82 10.75
N ASP A 306 3.63 17.64 11.64
CA ASP A 306 2.96 17.20 12.86
C ASP A 306 1.89 18.23 13.26
N LYS A 307 0.69 17.74 13.57
CA LYS A 307 -0.42 18.50 14.16
C LYS A 307 -0.55 18.09 15.63
N PRO A 308 -0.30 19.01 16.58
CA PRO A 308 -0.39 18.67 18.01
C PRO A 308 -1.77 18.11 18.40
N LEU A 309 -1.78 16.94 19.05
CA LEU A 309 -2.99 16.24 19.52
C LEU A 309 -3.91 15.74 18.40
N TYR A 310 -3.37 15.51 17.21
CA TYR A 310 -4.06 14.89 16.09
C TYR A 310 -3.26 13.66 15.65
N ASN A 311 -3.93 12.60 15.18
CA ASN A 311 -3.23 11.45 14.62
C ASN A 311 -3.06 11.66 13.12
N ASP A 312 -1.85 12.04 12.72
CA ASP A 312 -1.50 12.32 11.33
C ASP A 312 -1.27 11.01 10.55
N PHE A 313 -1.43 11.06 9.22
CA PHE A 313 -1.05 9.97 8.30
C PHE A 313 -1.78 8.65 8.54
N GLU A 314 -3.01 8.71 9.03
CA GLU A 314 -3.88 7.55 9.14
C GLU A 314 -4.23 6.96 7.78
N ARG A 315 -4.51 5.66 7.75
CA ARG A 315 -4.92 4.97 6.53
C ARG A 315 -6.12 5.68 5.89
N GLY A 316 -5.95 6.15 4.65
CA GLY A 316 -6.95 6.88 3.87
C GLY A 316 -7.11 8.36 4.25
N ALA A 317 -6.29 8.89 5.15
CA ALA A 317 -6.36 10.29 5.56
C ALA A 317 -5.76 11.24 4.52
N VAL A 318 -6.23 12.49 4.57
CA VAL A 318 -5.68 13.61 3.83
C VAL A 318 -5.37 14.71 4.83
N ASP A 319 -4.09 14.94 5.07
CA ASP A 319 -3.59 15.89 6.04
C ASP A 319 -3.05 17.15 5.37
N SER A 320 -3.01 18.26 6.10
CA SER A 320 -2.57 19.55 5.55
C SER A 320 -1.78 20.33 6.59
N TYR A 321 -0.64 20.87 6.16
CA TYR A 321 0.37 21.50 6.99
C TYR A 321 0.76 22.85 6.41
N ALA A 322 1.08 23.80 7.29
CA ALA A 322 1.60 25.10 6.92
C ALA A 322 3.12 25.11 7.04
N VAL A 323 3.82 25.24 5.91
CA VAL A 323 5.29 25.29 5.83
C VAL A 323 5.70 26.73 5.58
N SER A 324 6.36 27.34 6.57
CA SER A 324 6.82 28.72 6.50
C SER A 324 8.30 28.75 6.12
N VAL A 325 8.62 29.46 5.05
CA VAL A 325 9.98 29.58 4.50
C VAL A 325 10.43 31.05 4.58
N GLU A 326 11.71 31.28 4.86
CA GLU A 326 12.28 32.63 5.02
C GLU A 326 12.35 33.39 3.69
N GLU A 327 12.66 32.69 2.59
CA GLU A 327 12.77 33.26 1.25
C GLU A 327 11.82 32.55 0.28
N ASN A 328 11.46 33.23 -0.82
CA ASN A 328 10.68 32.62 -1.89
C ASN A 328 11.55 31.55 -2.58
N LEU A 329 10.98 30.36 -2.80
CA LEU A 329 11.71 29.24 -3.42
C LEU A 329 11.65 29.26 -4.96
N GLY A 330 10.90 30.19 -5.55
CA GLY A 330 10.58 30.17 -6.97
C GLY A 330 9.61 29.05 -7.32
N ASP A 331 9.72 28.50 -8.53
CA ASP A 331 8.90 27.37 -8.97
C ASP A 331 9.36 26.10 -8.26
N ILE A 332 8.44 25.40 -7.60
CA ILE A 332 8.74 24.16 -6.89
C ILE A 332 9.00 23.05 -7.91
N GLU A 333 10.20 22.46 -7.86
CA GLU A 333 10.63 21.40 -8.80
C GLU A 333 10.60 20.00 -8.17
N LEU A 334 10.89 19.89 -6.87
CA LEU A 334 10.92 18.63 -6.14
C LEU A 334 10.33 18.76 -4.74
N VAL A 335 9.76 17.66 -4.27
CA VAL A 335 9.41 17.45 -2.86
C VAL A 335 10.24 16.28 -2.33
N LYS A 336 10.93 16.50 -1.21
CA LYS A 336 11.68 15.46 -0.50
C LYS A 336 10.93 15.07 0.76
N ILE A 337 10.79 13.78 0.98
CA ILE A 337 10.14 13.18 2.15
C ILE A 337 11.18 12.30 2.85
N GLU A 338 11.30 12.46 4.16
CA GLU A 338 12.09 11.57 5.01
C GLU A 338 11.20 11.05 6.13
N LYS A 339 11.12 9.73 6.27
CA LYS A 339 10.49 9.08 7.42
C LYS A 339 11.56 8.83 8.48
N MET A 340 11.25 9.08 9.75
CA MET A 340 12.14 8.74 10.86
C MET A 340 11.37 8.00 11.95
N LYS A 341 11.96 6.89 12.39
CA LYS A 341 11.37 6.03 13.40
C LYS A 341 11.01 6.77 14.71
N TYR A 342 9.77 6.64 15.17
CA TYR A 342 9.36 7.08 16.51
C TYR A 342 9.65 6.03 17.58
N TRP A 343 9.03 4.84 17.47
CA TRP A 343 9.16 3.79 18.49
C TRP A 343 9.23 2.37 17.92
N VAL A 344 8.29 2.02 17.04
CA VAL A 344 8.24 0.75 16.30
C VAL A 344 8.41 1.06 14.83
N HIS A 345 9.02 0.14 14.07
CA HIS A 345 9.12 0.33 12.63
C HIS A 345 7.76 0.03 12.00
N ASP A 346 7.24 0.97 11.21
CA ASP A 346 6.09 0.80 10.35
C ASP A 346 6.44 1.22 8.92
N ASP A 347 5.66 0.76 7.94
CA ASP A 347 5.75 1.26 6.57
C ASP A 347 4.66 2.31 6.36
N TRP A 348 4.89 3.29 5.47
CA TRP A 348 3.88 4.29 5.12
C TRP A 348 3.59 4.29 3.63
N TYR A 349 2.33 4.21 3.21
CA TYR A 349 1.97 4.34 1.80
C TYR A 349 1.49 5.76 1.50
N CYS A 350 2.30 6.53 0.78
CA CYS A 350 1.97 7.88 0.36
C CYS A 350 1.37 7.86 -1.05
N LYS A 351 0.14 8.37 -1.22
CA LYS A 351 -0.51 8.49 -2.53
C LYS A 351 0.05 9.66 -3.31
N TYR A 352 -0.08 10.87 -2.77
CA TYR A 352 0.41 12.09 -3.39
C TYR A 352 0.68 13.16 -2.34
N ILE A 353 1.50 14.13 -2.73
CA ILE A 353 1.67 15.39 -2.02
C ILE A 353 1.20 16.52 -2.94
N ALA A 354 0.48 17.49 -2.41
CA ALA A 354 0.15 18.70 -3.13
C ALA A 354 0.64 19.94 -2.40
N VAL A 355 1.24 20.86 -3.12
CA VAL A 355 1.80 22.11 -2.59
C VAL A 355 1.01 23.27 -3.17
N LYS A 356 0.38 24.05 -2.29
CA LYS A 356 -0.17 25.36 -2.62
C LYS A 356 0.87 26.43 -2.30
N THR A 357 1.33 27.14 -3.32
CA THR A 357 2.36 28.18 -3.21
C THR A 357 1.79 29.49 -2.64
N PRO A 358 2.65 30.42 -2.19
CA PRO A 358 2.22 31.77 -1.82
C PRO A 358 1.52 32.54 -2.94
N SER A 359 1.85 32.26 -4.21
CA SER A 359 1.18 32.83 -5.40
C SER A 359 -0.22 32.26 -5.64
N GLY A 360 -0.58 31.16 -4.97
CA GLY A 360 -1.87 30.49 -5.10
C GLY A 360 -1.87 29.33 -6.10
N ASP A 361 -0.74 29.02 -6.72
CA ASP A 361 -0.59 27.87 -7.62
C ASP A 361 -0.69 26.56 -6.83
N TYR A 362 -1.27 25.53 -7.47
CA TYR A 362 -1.44 24.21 -6.88
C TYR A 362 -0.66 23.20 -7.71
N ILE A 363 0.34 22.58 -7.09
CA ILE A 363 1.26 21.64 -7.76
C ILE A 363 1.13 20.30 -7.06
N GLU A 364 0.79 19.26 -7.81
CA GLU A 364 0.63 17.91 -7.30
C GLU A 364 1.85 17.06 -7.65
N PHE A 365 2.27 16.22 -6.71
CA PHE A 365 3.43 15.33 -6.74
C PHE A 365 2.93 13.90 -6.49
N PRO A 366 2.58 13.16 -7.56
CA PRO A 366 2.24 11.74 -7.49
C PRO A 366 3.37 10.93 -6.83
N CYS A 367 3.02 10.09 -5.85
CA CYS A 367 3.96 9.23 -5.15
C CYS A 367 3.63 7.76 -5.40
N PHE A 368 2.47 7.30 -4.92
CA PHE A 368 1.93 5.95 -5.03
C PHE A 368 2.92 4.83 -4.65
N ARG A 369 3.69 5.06 -3.57
CA ARG A 369 4.80 4.20 -3.15
C ARG A 369 4.86 4.03 -1.64
N TRP A 370 5.50 2.94 -1.22
CA TRP A 370 5.80 2.67 0.18
C TRP A 370 7.07 3.41 0.59
N VAL A 371 6.94 4.32 1.55
CA VAL A 371 8.06 5.01 2.21
C VAL A 371 8.53 4.12 3.35
N VAL A 372 9.65 3.44 3.13
CA VAL A 372 10.25 2.46 4.05
C VAL A 372 11.59 2.97 4.58
N ASP A 373 11.94 2.54 5.78
CA ASP A 373 13.19 2.92 6.48
C ASP A 373 13.37 4.44 6.69
N ASP A 374 14.57 4.85 7.10
CA ASP A 374 15.00 6.26 7.19
C ASP A 374 15.49 6.80 5.82
N LYS A 375 14.94 6.30 4.71
CA LYS A 375 15.38 6.68 3.35
C LYS A 375 14.60 7.89 2.83
N GLU A 376 15.33 8.80 2.18
CA GLU A 376 14.74 9.95 1.51
C GLU A 376 14.03 9.51 0.21
N VAL A 377 12.76 9.90 0.06
CA VAL A 377 11.99 9.78 -1.18
C VAL A 377 11.88 11.16 -1.82
N ILE A 378 12.22 11.26 -3.10
CA ILE A 378 12.21 12.52 -3.84
C ILE A 378 11.22 12.43 -5.00
N LEU A 379 10.23 13.31 -5.00
CA LEU A 379 9.14 13.36 -5.97
C LEU A 379 9.31 14.55 -6.93
N ARG A 380 8.96 14.33 -8.19
CA ARG A 380 8.75 15.37 -9.21
C ARG A 380 7.26 15.72 -9.27
N ASP A 381 6.95 16.88 -9.85
CA ASP A 381 5.55 17.23 -10.09
C ASP A 381 4.89 16.26 -11.08
N GLY A 382 3.56 16.24 -11.07
CA GLY A 382 2.77 15.25 -11.79
C GLY A 382 2.79 15.37 -13.31
N ARG A 383 3.28 16.49 -13.87
CA ARG A 383 3.39 16.66 -15.32
C ARG A 383 4.40 15.65 -15.86
N ALA A 384 4.05 14.99 -16.96
CA ALA A 384 4.99 14.08 -17.58
C ALA A 384 6.06 14.85 -18.36
N HIS A 385 7.32 14.39 -18.26
CA HIS A 385 8.46 15.03 -18.88
C HIS A 385 9.34 14.01 -19.60
N LEU A 386 9.75 14.31 -20.83
CA LEU A 386 10.80 13.60 -21.54
C LEU A 386 12.19 14.08 -21.07
N PRO A 387 13.27 13.31 -21.30
CA PRO A 387 14.62 13.70 -20.88
C PRO A 387 15.04 15.09 -21.37
N GLN A 388 14.64 15.43 -22.60
CA GLN A 388 14.89 16.72 -23.24
C GLN A 388 14.15 17.91 -22.59
N ASP A 389 13.09 17.66 -21.83
CA ASP A 389 12.28 18.71 -21.20
C ASP A 389 12.89 19.23 -19.90
N ASP A 390 13.75 18.41 -19.25
CA ASP A 390 14.42 18.79 -18.01
C ASP A 390 15.48 19.86 -18.32
N LYS A 391 15.17 21.13 -18.03
CA LYS A 391 16.08 22.26 -18.29
C LYS A 391 17.03 22.55 -17.13
N THR A 392 16.59 22.33 -15.90
CA THR A 392 17.35 22.66 -14.70
C THR A 392 18.33 21.56 -14.32
N ARG A 393 19.43 21.95 -13.66
CA ARG A 393 20.43 20.99 -13.16
C ARG A 393 19.83 20.05 -12.11
N VAL A 394 18.88 20.54 -11.33
CA VAL A 394 18.21 19.79 -10.25
C VAL A 394 17.36 18.67 -10.82
N ALA A 395 16.50 18.97 -11.82
CA ALA A 395 15.67 17.97 -12.50
C ALA A 395 16.53 16.88 -13.17
N LYS A 396 17.52 17.26 -13.98
CA LYS A 396 18.44 16.31 -14.64
C LYS A 396 19.17 15.41 -13.64
N GLN A 397 19.63 15.98 -12.52
CA GLN A 397 20.35 15.22 -11.50
C GLN A 397 19.43 14.26 -10.75
N HIS A 398 18.19 14.65 -10.47
CA HIS A 398 17.17 13.77 -9.87
C HIS A 398 16.86 12.59 -10.80
N ARG A 399 16.49 12.87 -12.05
CA ARG A 399 16.18 11.84 -13.07
C ARG A 399 17.27 10.78 -13.18
N ARG A 400 18.53 11.23 -13.36
CA ARG A 400 19.68 10.32 -13.44
C ARG A 400 19.87 9.48 -12.18
N LYS A 401 19.80 10.10 -10.99
CA LYS A 401 19.96 9.39 -9.72
C LYS A 401 18.83 8.38 -9.48
N GLU A 402 17.60 8.72 -9.87
CA GLU A 402 16.46 7.80 -9.79
C GLU A 402 16.75 6.54 -10.61
N LEU A 403 17.14 6.68 -11.87
CA LEU A 403 17.50 5.54 -12.72
C LEU A 403 18.68 4.72 -12.18
N GLU A 404 19.75 5.38 -11.71
CA GLU A 404 20.89 4.70 -11.08
C GLU A 404 20.47 3.87 -9.85
N ILE A 405 19.51 4.35 -9.04
CA ILE A 405 18.96 3.61 -7.91
C ILE A 405 18.10 2.46 -8.41
N ARG A 406 17.17 2.71 -9.35
CA ARG A 406 16.27 1.69 -9.87
C ARG A 406 17.01 0.53 -10.54
N GLN A 407 18.07 0.80 -11.30
CA GLN A 407 18.89 -0.25 -11.94
C GLN A 407 19.62 -1.13 -10.92
N LYS A 408 19.91 -0.62 -9.71
CA LYS A 408 20.47 -1.40 -8.60
C LYS A 408 19.40 -2.19 -7.85
N THR A 409 18.20 -1.62 -7.72
CA THR A 409 17.06 -2.22 -7.02
C THR A 409 16.41 -3.34 -7.83
N TYR A 410 16.11 -3.09 -9.10
CA TYR A 410 15.43 -4.01 -10.01
C TYR A 410 16.46 -4.63 -10.94
N ARG A 411 16.95 -5.83 -10.61
CA ARG A 411 18.00 -6.51 -11.38
C ARG A 411 17.43 -7.74 -12.08
N TRP A 412 18.01 -8.07 -13.22
CA TRP A 412 17.69 -9.29 -13.97
C TRP A 412 18.36 -10.51 -13.34
N LYS A 413 17.66 -11.64 -13.35
CA LYS A 413 18.18 -12.95 -12.98
C LYS A 413 17.55 -14.03 -13.86
N GLU A 414 18.38 -14.96 -14.29
CA GLU A 414 17.91 -16.18 -14.92
C GLU A 414 17.40 -17.13 -13.83
N TRP A 415 16.10 -17.46 -13.86
CA TRP A 415 15.53 -18.44 -12.93
C TRP A 415 15.84 -19.87 -13.37
N HIS A 416 15.68 -20.16 -14.66
CA HIS A 416 16.02 -21.44 -15.26
C HIS A 416 16.60 -21.23 -16.68
N PRO A 417 17.61 -22.01 -17.10
CA PRO A 417 18.16 -21.93 -18.45
C PRO A 417 17.09 -21.92 -19.55
N GLY A 418 17.17 -20.95 -20.45
CA GLY A 418 16.30 -20.82 -21.62
C GLY A 418 14.93 -20.18 -21.36
N PHE A 419 14.67 -19.67 -20.16
CA PHE A 419 13.51 -18.82 -19.86
C PHE A 419 13.82 -17.35 -20.20
N PRO A 420 12.80 -16.49 -20.39
CA PRO A 420 13.00 -15.05 -20.27
C PRO A 420 13.60 -14.70 -18.90
N MET A 421 14.41 -13.64 -18.84
CA MET A 421 14.97 -13.18 -17.57
C MET A 421 13.86 -12.66 -16.65
N SER A 422 13.99 -12.90 -15.35
CA SER A 422 13.05 -12.45 -14.31
C SER A 422 13.71 -11.54 -13.29
N ILE A 423 12.98 -11.11 -12.26
CA ILE A 423 13.53 -10.30 -11.18
C ILE A 423 14.57 -11.09 -10.35
N ASP A 424 15.63 -10.43 -9.91
CA ASP A 424 16.62 -10.96 -8.96
C ASP A 424 16.07 -10.96 -7.52
N ALA A 425 15.11 -11.85 -7.28
CA ALA A 425 14.56 -12.15 -5.97
C ALA A 425 14.29 -13.65 -5.85
N LEU A 426 14.57 -14.24 -4.68
CA LEU A 426 14.33 -15.67 -4.44
C LEU A 426 12.93 -15.92 -3.88
N SER A 427 12.42 -15.00 -3.08
CA SER A 427 11.10 -15.06 -2.46
C SER A 427 10.39 -13.72 -2.59
N HIS A 428 9.07 -13.73 -2.36
CA HIS A 428 8.27 -12.49 -2.37
C HIS A 428 8.78 -11.43 -1.38
N LYS A 429 9.32 -11.86 -0.23
CA LYS A 429 9.83 -10.96 0.81
C LYS A 429 11.10 -10.21 0.40
N ASP A 430 11.86 -10.75 -0.55
CA ASP A 430 13.09 -10.12 -1.05
C ASP A 430 12.78 -8.99 -2.04
N LEU A 431 11.54 -8.89 -2.52
CA LEU A 431 11.13 -7.84 -3.44
C LEU A 431 11.13 -6.47 -2.73
N PRO A 432 11.48 -5.38 -3.44
CA PRO A 432 11.20 -4.03 -2.98
C PRO A 432 9.72 -3.86 -2.62
N ARG A 433 9.43 -3.19 -1.50
CA ARG A 433 8.06 -3.04 -0.98
C ARG A 433 7.07 -2.47 -2.01
N ASP A 434 7.54 -1.55 -2.87
CA ASP A 434 6.76 -0.93 -3.96
C ASP A 434 6.14 -1.91 -4.96
N ILE A 435 6.74 -3.09 -5.13
CA ILE A 435 6.26 -4.10 -6.09
C ILE A 435 5.77 -5.38 -5.41
N GLN A 436 5.64 -5.38 -4.08
CA GLN A 436 5.00 -6.45 -3.33
C GLN A 436 3.47 -6.33 -3.40
N PHE A 437 2.77 -7.38 -2.94
CA PHE A 437 1.33 -7.26 -2.67
C PHE A 437 1.10 -6.36 -1.46
N ASP A 438 -0.05 -5.68 -1.45
CA ASP A 438 -0.47 -4.87 -0.30
C ASP A 438 -0.55 -5.73 0.98
N SER A 439 -0.99 -6.98 0.85
CA SER A 439 -0.96 -8.01 1.89
C SER A 439 -0.35 -9.31 1.38
N GLU A 440 0.73 -9.79 2.02
CA GLU A 440 1.40 -11.04 1.65
C GLU A 440 0.46 -12.25 1.73
N LYS A 441 -0.52 -12.24 2.65
CA LYS A 441 -1.49 -13.35 2.83
C LYS A 441 -2.69 -13.27 1.89
N GLY A 442 -2.90 -12.14 1.19
CA GLY A 442 -4.02 -11.97 0.27
C GLY A 442 -3.85 -12.78 -1.02
N VAL A 443 -2.61 -12.96 -1.46
CA VAL A 443 -2.27 -13.62 -2.73
C VAL A 443 -1.12 -14.61 -2.51
N ASP A 444 -1.45 -15.74 -1.87
CA ASP A 444 -0.54 -16.85 -1.59
C ASP A 444 -1.13 -18.14 -2.18
N PHE A 445 -0.37 -18.85 -3.05
CA PHE A 445 -0.90 -19.98 -3.81
C PHE A 445 -1.30 -21.14 -2.90
N ALA A 446 -0.46 -21.47 -1.90
CA ALA A 446 -0.75 -22.57 -0.98
C ALA A 446 -2.02 -22.29 -0.17
N LEU A 447 -2.14 -21.09 0.38
CA LEU A 447 -3.31 -20.68 1.15
C LEU A 447 -4.57 -20.60 0.28
N ASN A 448 -4.48 -19.97 -0.90
CA ASN A 448 -5.63 -19.78 -1.77
C ASN A 448 -6.15 -21.10 -2.34
N TYR A 449 -5.27 -22.04 -2.71
CA TYR A 449 -5.70 -23.34 -3.23
C TYR A 449 -6.30 -24.20 -2.11
N THR A 450 -5.73 -24.18 -0.91
CA THR A 450 -6.27 -24.91 0.23
C THR A 450 -7.64 -24.36 0.63
N LYS A 451 -7.79 -23.03 0.72
CA LYS A 451 -9.09 -22.38 0.96
C LYS A 451 -10.10 -22.69 -0.15
N ALA A 452 -9.67 -22.73 -1.41
CA ALA A 452 -10.52 -23.12 -2.52
C ALA A 452 -11.03 -24.56 -2.35
N ILE A 453 -10.15 -25.50 -2.03
CA ILE A 453 -10.48 -26.91 -1.75
C ILE A 453 -11.49 -27.03 -0.59
N GLU A 454 -11.33 -26.24 0.47
CA GLU A 454 -12.26 -26.18 1.59
C GLU A 454 -13.63 -25.59 1.17
N ASN A 455 -13.64 -24.46 0.46
CA ASN A 455 -14.85 -23.80 -0.03
C ASN A 455 -15.65 -24.69 -1.00
N LEU A 456 -14.95 -25.45 -1.84
CA LEU A 456 -15.52 -26.42 -2.77
C LEU A 456 -15.97 -27.73 -2.07
N CYS A 457 -15.75 -27.86 -0.75
CA CYS A 457 -16.11 -29.03 0.04
C CYS A 457 -15.48 -30.36 -0.45
N ILE A 458 -14.24 -30.29 -0.96
CA ILE A 458 -13.51 -31.44 -1.52
C ILE A 458 -12.24 -31.80 -0.73
N ASN A 459 -12.01 -31.17 0.42
CA ASN A 459 -10.85 -31.37 1.29
C ASN A 459 -10.60 -32.83 1.71
N GLN A 460 -11.65 -33.64 1.81
CA GLN A 460 -11.52 -35.08 2.09
C GLN A 460 -10.72 -35.86 1.02
N PHE A 461 -10.60 -35.32 -0.20
CA PHE A 461 -9.89 -35.96 -1.31
C PHE A 461 -8.43 -35.49 -1.44
N MET A 462 -8.01 -34.45 -0.72
CA MET A 462 -6.74 -33.73 -0.92
C MET A 462 -5.47 -34.61 -0.87
N HIS A 463 -5.54 -35.76 -0.20
CA HIS A 463 -4.43 -36.71 -0.07
C HIS A 463 -4.67 -38.07 -0.76
N MET A 464 -5.76 -38.22 -1.51
CA MET A 464 -6.18 -39.49 -2.12
C MET A 464 -5.55 -39.72 -3.51
N PHE A 465 -4.22 -39.64 -3.60
CA PHE A 465 -3.46 -39.73 -4.86
C PHE A 465 -3.45 -41.12 -5.53
N GLN A 466 -3.95 -42.15 -4.84
CA GLN A 466 -4.00 -43.53 -5.33
C GLN A 466 -5.44 -44.06 -5.46
N SER A 467 -6.43 -43.19 -5.39
CA SER A 467 -7.85 -43.57 -5.45
C SER A 467 -8.51 -43.03 -6.71
N SER A 468 -8.83 -43.91 -7.65
CA SER A 468 -9.61 -43.55 -8.83
C SER A 468 -11.06 -43.19 -8.49
N TRP A 469 -11.72 -42.46 -9.39
CA TRP A 469 -13.18 -42.48 -9.48
C TRP A 469 -13.65 -43.87 -9.92
N GLY A 470 -14.80 -44.35 -9.45
CA GLY A 470 -15.34 -45.66 -9.84
C GLY A 470 -16.05 -45.60 -11.19
N GLU A 471 -16.73 -44.49 -11.46
CA GLU A 471 -17.45 -44.18 -12.70
C GLU A 471 -17.57 -42.66 -12.87
N PHE A 472 -18.00 -42.19 -14.05
CA PHE A 472 -18.24 -40.75 -14.27
C PHE A 472 -19.26 -40.16 -13.27
N ALA A 473 -20.26 -40.94 -12.87
CA ALA A 473 -21.29 -40.51 -11.92
C ALA A 473 -20.73 -40.21 -10.52
N ASP A 474 -19.59 -40.78 -10.12
CA ASP A 474 -18.93 -40.44 -8.85
C ASP A 474 -18.44 -39.00 -8.85
N PHE A 475 -17.81 -38.57 -9.94
CA PHE A 475 -17.31 -37.21 -10.09
C PHE A 475 -18.47 -36.22 -10.26
N GLU A 476 -19.50 -36.59 -11.04
CA GLU A 476 -20.71 -35.79 -11.23
C GLU A 476 -21.40 -35.45 -9.90
N ARG A 477 -21.52 -36.42 -8.99
CA ARG A 477 -22.13 -36.22 -7.66
C ARG A 477 -21.48 -35.10 -6.84
N ILE A 478 -20.17 -34.92 -6.98
CA ILE A 478 -19.42 -33.84 -6.32
C ILE A 478 -19.53 -32.56 -7.13
N PHE A 479 -19.36 -32.67 -8.44
CA PHE A 479 -19.34 -31.54 -9.36
C PHE A 479 -20.65 -30.73 -9.34
N VAL A 480 -21.81 -31.39 -9.20
CA VAL A 480 -23.12 -30.74 -9.09
C VAL A 480 -23.19 -29.68 -7.98
N ARG A 481 -22.37 -29.80 -6.94
CA ARG A 481 -22.34 -28.84 -5.81
C ARG A 481 -21.48 -27.61 -6.07
N ILE A 482 -20.58 -27.66 -7.06
CA ILE A 482 -19.55 -26.65 -7.30
C ILE A 482 -19.59 -26.03 -8.70
N LYS A 483 -20.47 -26.53 -9.58
CA LYS A 483 -20.62 -26.07 -10.96
C LYS A 483 -21.10 -24.61 -11.04
N ASN A 484 -20.75 -23.97 -12.15
CA ASN A 484 -21.35 -22.71 -12.59
C ASN A 484 -22.06 -22.92 -13.94
N THR A 485 -22.60 -21.86 -14.53
CA THR A 485 -23.38 -21.95 -15.78
C THR A 485 -22.63 -22.62 -16.93
N ILE A 486 -21.38 -22.24 -17.19
CA ILE A 486 -20.61 -22.79 -18.32
C ILE A 486 -20.12 -24.18 -17.98
N SER A 487 -19.63 -24.40 -16.76
CA SER A 487 -19.08 -25.70 -16.38
C SER A 487 -20.16 -26.79 -16.25
N GLU A 488 -21.39 -26.41 -15.91
CA GLU A 488 -22.57 -27.27 -16.04
C GLU A 488 -22.86 -27.65 -17.50
N TYR A 489 -22.80 -26.67 -18.40
CA TYR A 489 -22.99 -26.93 -19.83
C TYR A 489 -21.90 -27.86 -20.37
N VAL A 490 -20.64 -27.66 -19.97
CA VAL A 490 -19.52 -28.55 -20.32
C VAL A 490 -19.81 -29.96 -19.82
N MET A 491 -20.20 -30.15 -18.56
CA MET A 491 -20.54 -31.46 -18.01
C MET A 491 -21.62 -32.19 -18.84
N GLN A 492 -22.61 -31.46 -19.36
CA GLN A 492 -23.69 -32.03 -20.17
C GLN A 492 -23.27 -32.35 -21.62
N HIS A 493 -22.36 -31.57 -22.19
CA HIS A 493 -22.08 -31.56 -23.63
C HIS A 493 -20.63 -31.93 -24.02
N TRP A 494 -19.72 -32.21 -23.07
CA TRP A 494 -18.30 -32.45 -23.36
C TRP A 494 -18.01 -33.62 -24.31
N LYS A 495 -18.93 -34.58 -24.43
CA LYS A 495 -18.81 -35.69 -25.37
C LYS A 495 -19.12 -35.29 -26.82
N GLU A 496 -19.81 -34.18 -27.05
CA GLU A 496 -20.21 -33.72 -28.38
C GLU A 496 -19.04 -33.14 -29.17
N ASP A 497 -18.92 -33.52 -30.43
CA ASP A 497 -17.87 -33.04 -31.34
C ASP A 497 -17.92 -31.54 -31.57
N PHE A 498 -19.12 -30.97 -31.62
CA PHE A 498 -19.29 -29.53 -31.70
C PHE A 498 -18.75 -28.82 -30.46
N MET A 499 -19.00 -29.35 -29.26
CA MET A 499 -18.49 -28.75 -28.02
C MET A 499 -16.96 -28.84 -27.93
N PHE A 500 -16.39 -29.95 -28.42
CA PHE A 500 -14.95 -30.11 -28.55
C PHE A 500 -14.34 -29.07 -29.52
N GLY A 501 -14.90 -28.94 -30.73
CA GLY A 501 -14.44 -27.98 -31.73
C GLY A 501 -14.65 -26.51 -31.33
N TYR A 502 -15.76 -26.20 -30.66
CA TYR A 502 -16.08 -24.85 -30.17
C TYR A 502 -15.02 -24.28 -29.22
N GLN A 503 -14.40 -25.13 -28.40
CA GLN A 503 -13.40 -24.72 -27.42
C GLN A 503 -12.10 -24.18 -28.04
N PHE A 504 -11.76 -24.62 -29.25
CA PHE A 504 -10.60 -24.07 -29.97
C PHE A 504 -10.80 -22.61 -30.40
N LEU A 505 -12.05 -22.14 -30.46
CA LEU A 505 -12.38 -20.76 -30.81
C LEU A 505 -12.75 -19.92 -29.59
N ASN A 506 -13.45 -20.51 -28.62
CA ASN A 506 -14.11 -19.75 -27.55
C ASN A 506 -13.91 -20.35 -26.15
N GLY A 507 -13.07 -21.38 -26.04
CA GLY A 507 -12.71 -22.00 -24.76
C GLY A 507 -11.64 -21.21 -24.00
N CYS A 508 -10.93 -21.89 -23.11
CA CYS A 508 -9.88 -21.30 -22.29
C CYS A 508 -8.54 -21.12 -23.03
N ASN A 509 -8.33 -21.82 -24.17
CA ASN A 509 -7.08 -21.77 -24.95
C ASN A 509 -7.33 -21.54 -26.46
N PRO A 510 -7.96 -20.43 -26.87
CA PRO A 510 -8.37 -20.20 -28.26
C PRO A 510 -7.22 -19.75 -29.18
N VAL A 511 -6.00 -20.27 -28.98
CA VAL A 511 -4.78 -19.78 -29.66
C VAL A 511 -4.03 -20.84 -30.46
N ILE A 512 -4.47 -22.10 -30.42
CA ILE A 512 -3.78 -23.23 -31.07
C ILE A 512 -4.26 -23.49 -32.49
N ILE A 513 -5.58 -23.43 -32.72
CA ILE A 513 -6.17 -23.75 -34.03
C ILE A 513 -5.68 -22.80 -35.12
N GLN A 514 -5.41 -23.35 -36.29
CA GLN A 514 -5.03 -22.60 -37.49
C GLN A 514 -5.66 -23.20 -38.74
N LYS A 515 -5.81 -22.40 -39.79
CA LYS A 515 -6.29 -22.86 -41.11
C LYS A 515 -5.30 -23.86 -41.69
N CYS A 516 -5.79 -25.02 -42.11
CA CYS A 516 -4.96 -26.05 -42.72
C CYS A 516 -4.80 -25.72 -44.21
N THR A 517 -3.57 -25.41 -44.64
CA THR A 517 -3.25 -25.19 -46.06
C THR A 517 -2.65 -26.42 -46.73
N ASN A 518 -2.09 -27.33 -45.93
CA ASN A 518 -1.59 -28.62 -46.35
C ASN A 518 -1.64 -29.60 -45.17
N ILE A 519 -2.17 -30.80 -45.38
CA ILE A 519 -2.16 -31.86 -44.35
C ILE A 519 -0.71 -32.34 -44.17
N PRO A 520 -0.14 -32.30 -42.95
CA PRO A 520 1.25 -32.71 -42.72
C PRO A 520 1.50 -34.16 -43.11
N SER A 521 2.65 -34.47 -43.72
CA SER A 521 3.01 -35.85 -44.10
C SER A 521 3.11 -36.82 -42.91
N LYS A 522 3.38 -36.28 -41.71
CA LYS A 522 3.36 -37.01 -40.43
C LYS A 522 1.95 -37.38 -39.95
N PHE A 523 0.91 -36.92 -40.65
CA PHE A 523 -0.50 -37.19 -40.36
C PHE A 523 -1.21 -37.70 -41.63
N PRO A 524 -1.05 -38.99 -41.98
CA PRO A 524 -1.48 -39.55 -43.26
C PRO A 524 -2.99 -39.82 -43.31
N VAL A 525 -3.81 -38.77 -43.14
CA VAL A 525 -5.26 -38.82 -43.33
C VAL A 525 -5.56 -38.86 -44.82
N ILE A 526 -6.36 -39.83 -45.26
CA ILE A 526 -6.83 -39.97 -46.65
C ILE A 526 -8.33 -39.71 -46.74
N HIS A 527 -8.83 -39.43 -47.94
CA HIS A 527 -10.23 -39.10 -48.18
C HIS A 527 -11.18 -40.17 -47.62
N GLU A 528 -10.90 -41.45 -47.84
CA GLU A 528 -11.75 -42.57 -47.42
C GLU A 528 -11.97 -42.64 -45.91
N MET A 529 -11.03 -42.10 -45.12
CA MET A 529 -11.14 -42.09 -43.66
C MET A 529 -12.15 -41.07 -43.14
N VAL A 530 -12.36 -39.98 -43.88
CA VAL A 530 -13.15 -38.82 -43.42
C VAL A 530 -14.31 -38.49 -44.35
N ALA A 531 -14.55 -39.28 -45.40
CA ALA A 531 -15.59 -39.05 -46.38
C ALA A 531 -16.98 -38.85 -45.73
N ASP A 532 -17.32 -39.67 -44.73
CA ASP A 532 -18.60 -39.58 -44.00
C ASP A 532 -18.75 -38.30 -43.16
N CYS A 533 -17.65 -37.57 -42.92
CA CYS A 533 -17.65 -36.32 -42.16
C CYS A 533 -17.80 -35.07 -43.06
N LEU A 534 -17.60 -35.20 -44.38
CA LEU A 534 -17.64 -34.08 -45.32
C LEU A 534 -19.07 -33.85 -45.81
N GLU A 535 -19.55 -32.60 -45.76
CA GLU A 535 -20.96 -32.27 -45.98
C GLU A 535 -21.25 -31.66 -47.38
N ARG A 536 -20.22 -31.46 -48.22
CA ARG A 536 -20.33 -30.65 -49.47
C ARG A 536 -20.15 -31.44 -50.77
N ASP A 537 -20.14 -32.77 -50.73
CA ASP A 537 -19.84 -33.63 -51.88
C ASP A 537 -18.48 -33.31 -52.54
N LEU A 538 -17.50 -32.90 -51.73
CA LEU A 538 -16.13 -32.58 -52.13
C LEU A 538 -15.15 -33.63 -51.58
N THR A 539 -14.04 -33.86 -52.29
CA THR A 539 -12.94 -34.67 -51.73
C THR A 539 -12.23 -33.95 -50.59
N LEU A 540 -11.39 -34.66 -49.84
CA LEU A 540 -10.59 -34.06 -48.77
C LEU A 540 -9.66 -32.95 -49.30
N GLU A 541 -9.07 -33.17 -50.48
CA GLU A 541 -8.20 -32.20 -51.16
C GLU A 541 -8.97 -30.99 -51.68
N GLU A 542 -10.22 -31.18 -52.10
CA GLU A 542 -11.10 -30.08 -52.52
C GLU A 542 -11.54 -29.24 -51.32
N GLU A 543 -11.92 -29.86 -50.20
CA GLU A 543 -12.24 -29.15 -48.95
C GLU A 543 -11.03 -28.38 -48.39
N LEU A 544 -9.82 -28.93 -48.55
CA LEU A 544 -8.56 -28.25 -48.23
C LEU A 544 -8.37 -26.98 -49.09
N LYS A 545 -8.60 -27.09 -50.42
CA LYS A 545 -8.48 -25.96 -51.35
C LYS A 545 -9.52 -24.87 -51.11
N GLU A 546 -10.75 -25.27 -50.78
CA GLU A 546 -11.82 -24.34 -50.38
C GLU A 546 -11.56 -23.72 -48.99
N GLY A 547 -10.56 -24.23 -48.25
CA GLY A 547 -10.15 -23.66 -46.98
C GLY A 547 -11.13 -23.98 -45.83
N ASN A 548 -11.82 -25.12 -45.92
CA ASN A 548 -12.75 -25.59 -44.89
C ASN A 548 -12.08 -26.47 -43.83
N LEU A 549 -10.79 -26.79 -43.99
CA LEU A 549 -10.02 -27.58 -43.04
C LEU A 549 -9.16 -26.72 -42.11
N TYR A 550 -9.10 -27.14 -40.86
CA TYR A 550 -8.34 -26.52 -39.78
C TYR A 550 -7.54 -27.59 -39.04
N ILE A 551 -6.47 -27.19 -38.37
CA ILE A 551 -5.59 -28.11 -37.67
C ILE A 551 -5.18 -27.55 -36.32
N ALA A 552 -5.10 -28.42 -35.32
CA ALA A 552 -4.44 -28.18 -34.05
C ALA A 552 -3.32 -29.21 -33.89
N ASP A 553 -2.06 -28.76 -33.92
CA ASP A 553 -0.87 -29.59 -33.85
C ASP A 553 -0.12 -29.33 -32.55
N TYR A 554 -0.03 -30.34 -31.70
CA TYR A 554 0.65 -30.30 -30.41
C TYR A 554 2.07 -30.85 -30.48
N ALA A 555 2.77 -30.70 -31.61
CA ALA A 555 4.16 -31.08 -31.80
C ALA A 555 5.11 -30.54 -30.71
N ILE A 556 4.78 -29.39 -30.10
CA ILE A 556 5.57 -28.82 -29.00
C ILE A 556 5.65 -29.74 -27.77
N MET A 557 4.70 -30.67 -27.61
CA MET A 557 4.65 -31.66 -26.53
C MET A 557 5.51 -32.90 -26.79
N GLU A 558 6.00 -33.10 -28.03
CA GLU A 558 6.89 -34.22 -28.35
C GLU A 558 8.12 -34.20 -27.45
N ASP A 559 8.60 -35.35 -26.99
CA ASP A 559 9.74 -35.51 -26.06
C ASP A 559 9.65 -34.73 -24.73
N VAL A 560 8.51 -34.15 -24.38
CA VAL A 560 8.33 -33.57 -23.04
C VAL A 560 8.21 -34.69 -22.02
N THR A 561 9.01 -34.59 -20.96
CA THR A 561 9.09 -35.63 -19.93
C THR A 561 7.82 -35.59 -19.07
N PRO A 562 7.12 -36.73 -18.89
CA PRO A 562 5.98 -36.80 -17.99
C PRO A 562 6.41 -36.73 -16.52
N ASN A 563 5.49 -36.30 -15.67
CA ASN A 563 5.73 -36.13 -14.24
C ASN A 563 5.96 -37.48 -13.53
N ALA A 564 7.18 -37.66 -13.03
CA ALA A 564 7.63 -38.84 -12.30
C ALA A 564 7.85 -38.60 -10.80
N THR A 565 7.32 -37.51 -10.24
CA THR A 565 7.49 -37.15 -8.81
C THR A 565 6.76 -38.10 -7.84
N ASP A 566 5.70 -38.77 -8.30
CA ASP A 566 4.97 -39.80 -7.55
C ASP A 566 5.33 -41.20 -8.09
N PRO A 567 6.18 -41.98 -7.39
CA PRO A 567 6.61 -43.30 -7.86
C PRO A 567 5.47 -44.34 -7.87
N CYS A 568 4.35 -44.07 -7.17
CA CYS A 568 3.21 -44.97 -7.12
C CYS A 568 2.22 -44.74 -8.27
N THR A 569 2.36 -43.65 -9.03
CA THR A 569 1.47 -43.35 -10.16
C THR A 569 2.29 -42.92 -11.38
N MET A 570 2.37 -43.82 -12.35
CA MET A 570 2.88 -43.48 -13.67
C MET A 570 1.95 -42.46 -14.35
N GLN A 571 2.53 -41.38 -14.86
CA GLN A 571 1.82 -40.36 -15.62
C GLN A 571 2.34 -40.35 -17.07
N TYR A 572 1.48 -39.96 -18.00
CA TYR A 572 1.72 -40.04 -19.43
C TYR A 572 1.32 -38.74 -20.12
N LEU A 573 2.02 -38.41 -21.20
CA LEU A 573 1.74 -37.28 -22.08
C LEU A 573 1.55 -37.79 -23.52
N ALA A 574 0.87 -36.99 -24.32
CA ALA A 574 0.71 -37.22 -25.76
C ALA A 574 1.06 -35.94 -26.53
N SER A 575 1.37 -36.08 -27.82
CA SER A 575 1.65 -34.98 -28.74
C SER A 575 0.73 -35.06 -29.96
N PRO A 576 -0.59 -34.86 -29.76
CA PRO A 576 -1.57 -35.17 -30.78
C PRO A 576 -1.61 -34.18 -31.95
N ILE A 577 -2.16 -34.64 -33.07
CA ILE A 577 -2.54 -33.83 -34.23
C ILE A 577 -4.04 -34.03 -34.44
N CYS A 578 -4.80 -32.93 -34.47
CA CYS A 578 -6.25 -32.95 -34.67
C CYS A 578 -6.61 -32.19 -35.94
N LEU A 579 -7.26 -32.87 -36.89
CA LEU A 579 -7.84 -32.27 -38.07
C LEU A 579 -9.31 -31.92 -37.79
N LEU A 580 -9.71 -30.69 -38.13
CA LEU A 580 -11.05 -30.18 -37.94
C LEU A 580 -11.64 -29.67 -39.25
N TYR A 581 -12.95 -29.73 -39.35
CA TYR A 581 -13.75 -29.37 -40.52
C TYR A 581 -14.75 -28.27 -40.18
N LYS A 582 -14.80 -27.22 -41.01
CA LYS A 582 -15.88 -26.23 -41.01
C LYS A 582 -17.06 -26.77 -41.80
N ASN A 583 -18.10 -27.17 -41.09
CA ASN A 583 -19.28 -27.74 -41.69
C ASN A 583 -20.17 -26.68 -42.37
N SER A 584 -21.25 -27.08 -43.02
CA SER A 584 -22.19 -26.20 -43.75
C SER A 584 -22.86 -25.14 -42.86
N GLN A 585 -22.91 -25.37 -41.55
CA GLN A 585 -23.44 -24.44 -40.55
C GLN A 585 -22.35 -23.52 -39.94
N ASN A 586 -21.13 -23.52 -40.51
CA ASN A 586 -19.96 -22.81 -40.01
C ASN A 586 -19.51 -23.25 -38.60
N LYS A 587 -19.80 -24.49 -38.21
CA LYS A 587 -19.31 -25.10 -36.98
C LYS A 587 -18.02 -25.85 -37.26
N ILE A 588 -17.07 -25.75 -36.33
CA ILE A 588 -15.82 -26.52 -36.38
C ILE A 588 -16.03 -27.86 -35.68
N LEU A 589 -15.77 -28.97 -36.37
CA LEU A 589 -15.94 -30.34 -35.89
C LEU A 589 -14.62 -31.13 -36.07
N PRO A 590 -14.17 -31.91 -35.08
CA PRO A 590 -13.04 -32.83 -35.25
C PRO A 590 -13.41 -33.97 -36.22
N ILE A 591 -12.51 -34.29 -37.16
CA ILE A 591 -12.72 -35.37 -38.15
C ILE A 591 -11.63 -36.44 -38.13
N ALA A 592 -10.44 -36.14 -37.59
CA ALA A 592 -9.37 -37.12 -37.40
C ALA A 592 -8.44 -36.70 -36.26
N ILE A 593 -7.95 -37.67 -35.48
CA ILE A 593 -6.99 -37.46 -34.38
C ILE A 593 -5.91 -38.54 -34.42
N GLN A 594 -4.64 -38.13 -34.48
CA GLN A 594 -3.48 -39.00 -34.23
C GLN A 594 -2.85 -38.59 -32.89
N LEU A 595 -2.58 -39.52 -31.98
CA LEU A 595 -2.12 -39.20 -30.62
C LEU A 595 -0.59 -39.02 -30.48
N SER A 596 0.16 -39.29 -31.53
CA SER A 596 1.61 -39.10 -31.62
C SER A 596 1.98 -38.34 -32.89
N GLN A 597 3.14 -37.69 -32.87
CA GLN A 597 3.72 -37.02 -34.04
C GLN A 597 4.25 -38.00 -35.08
N THR A 598 4.57 -39.23 -34.68
CA THR A 598 5.07 -40.26 -35.60
C THR A 598 3.95 -41.24 -35.97
N PRO A 599 3.60 -41.38 -37.27
CA PRO A 599 2.61 -42.36 -37.71
C PRO A 599 3.18 -43.79 -37.64
N GLY A 600 2.32 -44.79 -37.46
CA GLY A 600 2.74 -46.20 -37.41
C GLY A 600 1.63 -47.12 -36.93
N GLU A 601 1.88 -48.44 -36.89
CA GLU A 601 0.89 -49.44 -36.46
C GLU A 601 0.41 -49.22 -35.01
N ASP A 602 1.28 -48.70 -34.14
CA ASP A 602 0.96 -48.38 -32.74
C ASP A 602 0.46 -46.94 -32.54
N SER A 603 0.26 -46.17 -33.62
CA SER A 603 -0.20 -44.78 -33.61
C SER A 603 -1.40 -44.63 -34.57
N PRO A 604 -2.55 -45.24 -34.24
CA PRO A 604 -3.73 -45.19 -35.09
C PRO A 604 -4.27 -43.76 -35.22
N ILE A 605 -4.84 -43.47 -36.37
CA ILE A 605 -5.67 -42.27 -36.58
C ILE A 605 -7.10 -42.61 -36.17
N PHE A 606 -7.55 -42.02 -35.08
CA PHE A 606 -8.91 -42.14 -34.57
C PHE A 606 -9.86 -41.22 -35.34
N LEU A 607 -11.07 -41.72 -35.58
CA LEU A 607 -12.11 -41.09 -36.39
C LEU A 607 -13.42 -41.04 -35.61
N PRO A 608 -14.33 -40.09 -35.91
CA PRO A 608 -15.69 -40.08 -35.34
C PRO A 608 -16.49 -41.36 -35.61
N SER A 609 -16.12 -42.12 -36.65
CA SER A 609 -16.74 -43.39 -37.04
C SER A 609 -16.23 -44.61 -36.26
N ASP A 610 -15.18 -44.45 -35.44
CA ASP A 610 -14.68 -45.53 -34.57
C ASP A 610 -15.66 -45.80 -33.40
N ASP A 611 -15.33 -46.78 -32.55
CA ASP A 611 -16.08 -47.04 -31.33
C ASP A 611 -16.22 -45.77 -30.46
N GLU A 612 -17.37 -45.61 -29.80
CA GLU A 612 -17.71 -44.43 -29.00
C GLU A 612 -16.57 -44.07 -28.02
N TYR A 613 -15.98 -45.05 -27.35
CA TYR A 613 -14.97 -44.83 -26.33
C TYR A 613 -13.57 -44.64 -26.90
N ASP A 614 -13.24 -45.22 -28.04
CA ASP A 614 -11.99 -44.93 -28.75
C ASP A 614 -11.97 -43.46 -29.17
N TRP A 615 -13.03 -42.99 -29.82
CA TRP A 615 -13.15 -41.60 -30.26
C TRP A 615 -13.17 -40.63 -29.08
N LEU A 616 -13.93 -40.97 -28.02
CA LEU A 616 -13.99 -40.16 -26.81
C LEU A 616 -12.61 -40.04 -26.14
N LEU A 617 -11.88 -41.15 -25.98
CA LEU A 617 -10.55 -41.12 -25.37
C LEU A 617 -9.54 -40.35 -26.22
N ALA A 618 -9.59 -40.47 -27.55
CA ALA A 618 -8.74 -39.67 -28.44
C ALA A 618 -8.95 -38.17 -28.25
N LYS A 619 -10.21 -37.72 -28.14
CA LYS A 619 -10.54 -36.33 -27.80
C LYS A 619 -10.04 -35.92 -26.41
N ILE A 620 -10.20 -36.78 -25.39
CA ILE A 620 -9.70 -36.52 -24.03
C ILE A 620 -8.19 -36.27 -24.03
N TRP A 621 -7.41 -37.05 -24.79
CA TRP A 621 -5.97 -36.84 -24.93
C TRP A 621 -5.62 -35.51 -25.59
N VAL A 622 -6.37 -35.10 -26.62
CA VAL A 622 -6.21 -33.75 -27.21
C VAL A 622 -6.51 -32.67 -26.18
N ARG A 623 -7.59 -32.82 -25.40
CA ARG A 623 -7.91 -31.86 -24.32
C ARG A 623 -6.85 -31.79 -23.23
N SER A 624 -6.20 -32.92 -22.90
CA SER A 624 -5.09 -32.95 -21.94
C SER A 624 -3.85 -32.25 -22.49
N ALA A 625 -3.47 -32.50 -23.75
CA ALA A 625 -2.38 -31.78 -24.40
C ALA A 625 -2.67 -30.27 -24.51
N ASP A 626 -3.92 -29.91 -24.83
CA ASP A 626 -4.38 -28.51 -24.85
C ASP A 626 -4.24 -27.83 -23.50
N PHE A 627 -4.64 -28.51 -22.41
CA PHE A 627 -4.48 -28.01 -21.06
C PHE A 627 -3.01 -27.79 -20.69
N HIS A 628 -2.11 -28.70 -21.07
CA HIS A 628 -0.68 -28.54 -20.82
C HIS A 628 -0.07 -27.34 -21.55
N VAL A 629 -0.37 -27.18 -22.84
CA VAL A 629 0.11 -26.03 -23.62
C VAL A 629 -0.53 -24.73 -23.12
N HIS A 630 -1.82 -24.76 -22.75
CA HIS A 630 -2.52 -23.63 -22.14
C HIS A 630 -1.81 -23.15 -20.89
N GLN A 631 -1.65 -24.01 -19.88
CA GLN A 631 -1.11 -23.64 -18.57
C GLN A 631 0.33 -23.13 -18.67
N THR A 632 1.18 -23.80 -19.46
CA THR A 632 2.61 -23.52 -19.47
C THR A 632 3.02 -22.49 -20.53
N VAL A 633 2.44 -22.54 -21.72
CA VAL A 633 2.87 -21.69 -22.84
C VAL A 633 1.94 -20.49 -22.98
N THR A 634 0.64 -20.71 -23.15
CA THR A 634 -0.31 -19.62 -23.39
C THR A 634 -0.46 -18.72 -22.16
N HIS A 635 -0.52 -19.32 -20.97
CA HIS A 635 -0.72 -18.63 -19.70
C HIS A 635 0.60 -18.19 -19.06
N LEU A 636 1.42 -19.13 -18.57
CA LEU A 636 2.65 -18.76 -17.87
C LEU A 636 3.64 -17.99 -18.77
N LEU A 637 4.07 -18.56 -19.88
CA LEU A 637 5.08 -17.90 -20.71
C LEU A 637 4.54 -16.61 -21.35
N LYS A 638 3.50 -16.71 -22.19
CA LYS A 638 3.08 -15.63 -23.09
C LYS A 638 2.37 -14.47 -22.40
N THR A 639 1.90 -14.61 -21.15
CA THR A 639 1.33 -13.49 -20.39
C THR A 639 2.17 -13.16 -19.16
N HIS A 640 2.34 -14.09 -18.22
CA HIS A 640 3.03 -13.80 -16.95
C HIS A 640 4.50 -13.40 -17.16
N LEU A 641 5.31 -14.27 -17.77
CA LEU A 641 6.76 -14.04 -17.87
C LEU A 641 7.08 -12.86 -18.79
N ILE A 642 6.36 -12.71 -19.89
CA ILE A 642 6.55 -11.59 -20.82
C ILE A 642 6.10 -10.25 -20.22
N SER A 643 4.99 -10.21 -19.48
CA SER A 643 4.58 -8.98 -18.77
C SER A 643 5.58 -8.59 -17.68
N GLU A 644 6.20 -9.57 -17.01
CA GLU A 644 7.28 -9.31 -16.06
C GLU A 644 8.54 -8.74 -16.73
N VAL A 645 8.90 -9.22 -17.93
CA VAL A 645 10.00 -8.64 -18.72
C VAL A 645 9.75 -7.16 -18.99
N PHE A 646 8.54 -6.80 -19.45
CA PHE A 646 8.19 -5.40 -19.67
C PHE A 646 8.20 -4.59 -18.36
N ALA A 647 7.69 -5.16 -17.26
CA ALA A 647 7.67 -4.52 -15.95
C ALA A 647 9.08 -4.18 -15.45
N ILE A 648 9.99 -5.15 -15.47
CA ILE A 648 11.36 -4.97 -14.98
C ILE A 648 12.09 -3.91 -15.81
N ALA A 649 12.01 -3.98 -17.14
CA ALA A 649 12.61 -2.97 -18.02
C ALA A 649 12.02 -1.57 -17.77
N MET A 650 10.70 -1.46 -17.59
CA MET A 650 10.02 -0.19 -17.27
C MET A 650 10.57 0.39 -15.96
N TYR A 651 10.62 -0.41 -14.89
CA TYR A 651 11.18 0.05 -13.61
C TYR A 651 12.65 0.45 -13.74
N ARG A 652 13.45 -0.26 -14.55
CA ARG A 652 14.90 0.01 -14.68
C ARG A 652 15.23 1.24 -15.51
N GLN A 653 14.47 1.52 -16.57
CA GLN A 653 14.87 2.48 -17.60
C GLN A 653 14.00 3.73 -17.68
N LEU A 654 12.78 3.71 -17.12
CA LEU A 654 11.87 4.85 -17.17
C LEU A 654 11.68 5.48 -15.78
N PRO A 655 12.05 6.75 -15.56
CA PRO A 655 11.84 7.45 -14.30
C PRO A 655 10.33 7.70 -14.06
N ALA A 656 9.92 7.96 -12.81
CA ALA A 656 8.50 8.13 -12.47
C ALA A 656 7.80 9.28 -13.22
N VAL A 657 8.58 10.27 -13.65
CA VAL A 657 8.10 11.44 -14.39
C VAL A 657 7.89 11.16 -15.88
N HIS A 658 8.41 10.06 -16.42
CA HIS A 658 8.31 9.75 -17.85
C HIS A 658 6.87 9.38 -18.25
N PRO A 659 6.33 9.89 -19.38
CA PRO A 659 4.94 9.60 -19.79
C PRO A 659 4.69 8.11 -19.99
N VAL A 660 5.64 7.37 -20.58
CA VAL A 660 5.51 5.92 -20.75
C VAL A 660 5.52 5.16 -19.41
N TYR A 661 6.26 5.62 -18.39
CA TYR A 661 6.18 5.02 -17.05
C TYR A 661 4.78 5.21 -16.46
N LYS A 662 4.26 6.43 -16.50
CA LYS A 662 2.92 6.78 -16.00
C LYS A 662 1.82 5.99 -16.71
N LEU A 663 1.97 5.75 -18.01
CA LEU A 663 1.07 4.94 -18.81
C LEU A 663 1.13 3.45 -18.43
N LEU A 664 2.32 2.88 -18.27
CA LEU A 664 2.49 1.43 -18.10
C LEU A 664 2.38 0.94 -16.66
N VAL A 665 2.67 1.78 -15.65
CA VAL A 665 2.69 1.34 -14.25
C VAL A 665 1.38 0.69 -13.76
N PRO A 666 0.16 1.14 -14.17
CA PRO A 666 -1.08 0.45 -13.79
C PRO A 666 -1.20 -0.94 -14.42
N HIS A 667 -0.55 -1.17 -15.56
CA HIS A 667 -0.63 -2.41 -16.33
C HIS A 667 0.40 -3.47 -15.94
N VAL A 668 1.32 -3.14 -15.04
CA VAL A 668 2.31 -4.09 -14.48
C VAL A 668 2.18 -4.26 -12.96
N ARG A 669 1.13 -3.69 -12.37
CA ARG A 669 0.85 -3.78 -10.93
C ARG A 669 0.77 -5.25 -10.52
N PHE A 670 1.56 -5.61 -9.50
CA PHE A 670 1.67 -6.95 -8.92
C PHE A 670 2.20 -8.08 -9.82
N THR A 671 2.48 -7.84 -11.10
CA THR A 671 2.98 -8.88 -12.03
C THR A 671 4.28 -9.52 -11.53
N ILE A 672 5.23 -8.71 -11.06
CA ILE A 672 6.49 -9.24 -10.50
C ILE A 672 6.23 -10.02 -9.19
N ALA A 673 5.30 -9.56 -8.34
CA ALA A 673 4.95 -10.23 -7.09
C ALA A 673 4.32 -11.61 -7.32
N ILE A 674 3.30 -11.71 -8.19
CA ILE A 674 2.62 -12.98 -8.47
C ILE A 674 3.58 -13.98 -9.12
N ASN A 675 4.43 -13.54 -10.05
CA ASN A 675 5.41 -14.42 -10.69
C ASN A 675 6.49 -14.89 -9.71
N THR A 676 6.91 -14.03 -8.79
CA THR A 676 7.86 -14.43 -7.73
C THR A 676 7.23 -15.46 -6.79
N LYS A 677 5.97 -15.26 -6.37
CA LYS A 677 5.24 -16.29 -5.61
C LYS A 677 5.07 -17.59 -6.40
N ALA A 678 4.85 -17.52 -7.71
CA ALA A 678 4.72 -18.70 -8.55
C ALA A 678 6.04 -19.48 -8.61
N ARG A 679 7.18 -18.79 -8.80
CA ARG A 679 8.52 -19.40 -8.72
C ARG A 679 8.87 -19.93 -7.33
N GLU A 680 8.32 -19.33 -6.28
CA GLU A 680 8.56 -19.74 -4.88
C GLU A 680 7.75 -20.98 -4.48
N GLN A 681 6.49 -21.10 -4.95
CA GLN A 681 5.51 -22.06 -4.41
C GLN A 681 4.83 -22.96 -5.45
N LEU A 682 4.63 -22.46 -6.68
CA LEU A 682 3.79 -23.11 -7.68
C LEU A 682 4.63 -23.98 -8.61
N ILE A 683 5.56 -23.38 -9.35
CA ILE A 683 6.34 -24.02 -10.44
C ILE A 683 7.78 -24.35 -10.04
N CYS A 684 8.16 -24.17 -8.77
CA CYS A 684 9.42 -24.68 -8.24
C CYS A 684 9.46 -26.21 -8.24
N GLU A 685 10.67 -26.77 -8.13
CA GLU A 685 10.84 -28.19 -7.84
C GLU A 685 10.04 -28.58 -6.59
N CYS A 686 9.23 -29.64 -6.68
CA CYS A 686 8.32 -30.08 -5.62
C CYS A 686 7.21 -29.07 -5.27
N GLY A 687 6.93 -28.10 -6.15
CA GLY A 687 5.89 -27.11 -5.99
C GLY A 687 4.47 -27.67 -6.12
N ILE A 688 3.47 -26.80 -5.95
CA ILE A 688 2.05 -27.18 -6.03
C ILE A 688 1.68 -27.71 -7.43
N PHE A 689 2.32 -27.20 -8.48
CA PHE A 689 2.08 -27.63 -9.86
C PHE A 689 2.35 -29.13 -10.05
N ASP A 690 3.34 -29.69 -9.36
CA ASP A 690 3.71 -31.10 -9.47
C ASP A 690 2.65 -32.06 -8.90
N LYS A 691 1.71 -31.56 -8.08
CA LYS A 691 0.69 -32.39 -7.41
C LYS A 691 -0.31 -33.00 -8.37
N ALA A 692 -0.72 -32.28 -9.42
CA ALA A 692 -1.82 -32.69 -10.30
C ALA A 692 -1.43 -32.77 -11.78
N ASN A 693 -0.38 -32.06 -12.20
CA ASN A 693 -0.09 -31.86 -13.61
C ASN A 693 0.88 -32.93 -14.16
N GLY A 694 0.53 -33.50 -15.31
CA GLY A 694 1.34 -34.47 -16.05
C GLY A 694 2.65 -33.90 -16.60
N THR A 695 2.78 -32.58 -16.70
CA THR A 695 4.04 -31.87 -17.04
C THR A 695 4.81 -31.39 -15.81
N GLY A 696 4.39 -31.73 -14.59
CA GLY A 696 5.17 -31.49 -13.37
C GLY A 696 6.53 -32.22 -13.38
N GLY A 697 7.40 -31.89 -12.43
CA GLY A 697 8.71 -32.53 -12.29
C GLY A 697 9.73 -32.18 -13.38
N GLY A 698 9.52 -31.06 -14.09
CA GLY A 698 10.44 -30.52 -15.10
C GLY A 698 9.92 -30.52 -16.54
N GLY A 699 8.84 -31.23 -16.87
CA GLY A 699 8.25 -31.23 -18.21
C GLY A 699 7.77 -29.85 -18.66
N HIS A 700 7.16 -29.07 -17.76
CA HIS A 700 6.74 -27.69 -18.02
C HIS A 700 7.92 -26.76 -18.29
N VAL A 701 9.08 -27.00 -17.65
CA VAL A 701 10.32 -26.25 -17.93
C VAL A 701 10.80 -26.53 -19.34
N GLN A 702 10.85 -27.80 -19.76
CA GLN A 702 11.19 -28.19 -21.14
C GLN A 702 10.22 -27.57 -22.15
N LEU A 703 8.94 -27.52 -21.82
CA LEU A 703 7.90 -26.96 -22.68
C LEU A 703 8.08 -25.44 -22.87
N VAL A 704 8.42 -24.68 -21.82
CA VAL A 704 8.79 -23.26 -21.95
C VAL A 704 10.03 -23.10 -22.83
N GLN A 705 11.08 -23.90 -22.61
CA GLN A 705 12.30 -23.85 -23.42
C GLN A 705 12.02 -24.13 -24.91
N LYS A 706 11.14 -25.09 -25.21
CA LYS A 706 10.70 -25.38 -26.58
C LYS A 706 9.90 -24.23 -27.16
N ALA A 707 8.96 -23.66 -26.41
CA ALA A 707 8.15 -22.53 -26.84
C ALA A 707 8.99 -21.30 -27.17
N MET A 708 9.99 -21.00 -26.33
CA MET A 708 10.91 -19.87 -26.53
C MET A 708 11.57 -19.90 -27.91
N LYS A 709 11.98 -21.08 -28.42
CA LYS A 709 12.63 -21.22 -29.74
C LYS A 709 11.78 -20.77 -30.94
N THR A 710 10.47 -20.69 -30.77
CA THR A 710 9.52 -20.28 -31.82
C THR A 710 8.74 -19.02 -31.46
N PHE A 711 8.98 -18.47 -30.27
CA PHE A 711 8.32 -17.29 -29.76
C PHE A 711 8.85 -16.05 -30.47
N THR A 712 7.97 -15.19 -30.95
CA THR A 712 8.36 -13.95 -31.63
C THR A 712 7.56 -12.76 -31.11
N TYR A 713 8.13 -11.56 -31.22
CA TYR A 713 7.44 -10.31 -30.90
C TYR A 713 6.12 -10.17 -31.68
N LYS A 714 6.14 -10.49 -32.99
CA LYS A 714 4.94 -10.44 -33.85
C LYS A 714 3.83 -11.38 -33.35
N SER A 715 4.16 -12.48 -32.68
CA SER A 715 3.17 -13.38 -32.08
C SER A 715 2.39 -12.78 -30.89
N LEU A 716 2.85 -11.63 -30.37
CA LEU A 716 2.13 -10.83 -29.36
C LEU A 716 1.25 -9.73 -29.99
N CYS A 717 1.49 -9.39 -31.26
CA CYS A 717 0.64 -8.44 -31.98
C CYS A 717 -0.65 -9.14 -32.38
N PHE A 718 -1.76 -8.81 -31.70
CA PHE A 718 -2.97 -9.63 -31.74
C PHE A 718 -3.56 -9.80 -33.15
N PRO A 719 -3.79 -8.73 -33.95
CA PRO A 719 -4.31 -8.87 -35.31
C PRO A 719 -3.41 -9.73 -36.20
N GLU A 720 -2.10 -9.52 -36.11
CA GLU A 720 -1.09 -10.26 -36.86
C GLU A 720 -1.06 -11.74 -36.46
N ALA A 721 -1.15 -12.06 -35.17
CA ALA A 721 -1.18 -13.43 -34.67
C ALA A 721 -2.45 -14.20 -35.08
N ILE A 722 -3.59 -13.51 -35.22
CA ILE A 722 -4.82 -14.10 -35.78
C ILE A 722 -4.64 -14.37 -37.28
N LYS A 723 -4.10 -13.39 -38.02
CA LYS A 723 -3.89 -13.48 -39.46
C LYS A 723 -2.85 -14.53 -39.84
N ASP A 724 -1.75 -14.63 -39.10
CA ASP A 724 -0.69 -15.61 -39.33
C ASP A 724 -1.19 -17.05 -39.19
N ARG A 725 -2.25 -17.28 -38.39
CA ARG A 725 -2.96 -18.57 -38.31
C ARG A 725 -4.04 -18.75 -39.38
N GLY A 726 -4.29 -17.76 -40.23
CA GLY A 726 -5.37 -17.78 -41.24
C GLY A 726 -6.77 -17.74 -40.65
N MET A 727 -6.94 -17.12 -39.47
CA MET A 727 -8.19 -17.12 -38.71
C MET A 727 -8.91 -15.75 -38.68
N ASP A 728 -8.47 -14.80 -39.49
CA ASP A 728 -8.91 -13.40 -39.50
C ASP A 728 -10.25 -13.16 -40.21
N SER A 729 -10.64 -14.03 -41.14
CA SER A 729 -11.90 -13.92 -41.88
C SER A 729 -13.14 -14.12 -41.00
N GLN A 730 -13.90 -13.04 -40.77
CA GLN A 730 -15.16 -13.09 -40.02
C GLN A 730 -16.28 -13.78 -40.81
N GLU A 731 -16.24 -13.70 -42.14
CA GLU A 731 -17.17 -14.40 -43.02
C GLU A 731 -16.98 -15.92 -42.92
N ASP A 732 -15.72 -16.38 -42.94
CA ASP A 732 -15.43 -17.81 -42.84
C ASP A 732 -15.69 -18.37 -41.44
N LEU A 733 -15.39 -17.59 -40.40
CA LEU A 733 -15.50 -18.00 -39.00
C LEU A 733 -16.36 -17.01 -38.20
N PRO A 734 -17.69 -17.02 -38.38
CA PRO A 734 -18.59 -16.05 -37.74
C PRO A 734 -18.74 -16.25 -36.22
N TYR A 735 -18.28 -17.37 -35.67
CA TYR A 735 -18.43 -17.72 -34.26
C TYR A 735 -17.11 -17.67 -33.47
N TYR A 736 -16.09 -16.97 -33.97
CA TYR A 736 -14.81 -16.82 -33.28
C TYR A 736 -14.78 -15.56 -32.40
N TYR A 737 -15.41 -15.64 -31.23
CA TYR A 737 -15.64 -14.49 -30.36
C TYR A 737 -14.38 -13.95 -29.71
N TYR A 738 -13.41 -14.81 -29.37
CA TYR A 738 -12.09 -14.38 -28.88
C TYR A 738 -11.41 -13.42 -29.86
N ARG A 739 -11.40 -13.76 -31.16
CA ARG A 739 -10.89 -12.86 -32.20
C ARG A 739 -11.70 -11.57 -32.25
N ASP A 740 -13.01 -11.67 -32.38
CA ASP A 740 -13.87 -10.51 -32.64
C ASP A 740 -13.80 -9.47 -31.52
N ASP A 741 -13.77 -9.93 -30.27
CA ASP A 741 -13.66 -9.07 -29.10
C ASP A 741 -12.22 -8.57 -28.92
N GLY A 742 -11.23 -9.46 -29.12
CA GLY A 742 -9.82 -9.12 -28.97
C GLY A 742 -9.37 -8.05 -29.97
N ILE A 743 -9.82 -8.11 -31.23
CA ILE A 743 -9.56 -7.04 -32.21
C ILE A 743 -10.14 -5.71 -31.75
N LYS A 744 -11.36 -5.69 -31.19
CA LYS A 744 -11.99 -4.44 -30.72
C LYS A 744 -11.22 -3.85 -29.54
N VAL A 745 -10.86 -4.67 -28.57
CA VAL A 745 -10.09 -4.22 -27.40
C VAL A 745 -8.69 -3.75 -27.84
N TRP A 746 -8.03 -4.48 -28.74
CA TRP A 746 -6.74 -4.10 -29.31
C TRP A 746 -6.79 -2.72 -29.97
N GLU A 747 -7.75 -2.46 -30.86
CA GLU A 747 -7.88 -1.17 -31.54
C GLU A 747 -8.21 -0.02 -30.57
N ILE A 748 -8.97 -0.28 -29.51
CA ILE A 748 -9.28 0.73 -28.49
C ILE A 748 -8.03 1.05 -27.66
N VAL A 749 -7.25 0.04 -27.25
CA VAL A 749 -5.96 0.23 -26.57
C VAL A 749 -4.98 0.98 -27.49
N LYS A 750 -4.86 0.56 -28.75
CA LYS A 750 -4.01 1.22 -29.76
C LYS A 750 -4.38 2.68 -29.95
N SER A 751 -5.68 2.99 -30.05
CA SER A 751 -6.18 4.36 -30.13
C SER A 751 -5.82 5.17 -28.88
N PHE A 752 -5.98 4.62 -27.68
CA PHE A 752 -5.63 5.31 -26.44
C PHE A 752 -4.13 5.58 -26.35
N VAL A 753 -3.30 4.59 -26.65
CA VAL A 753 -1.85 4.74 -26.71
C VAL A 753 -1.45 5.79 -27.74
N THR A 754 -2.09 5.80 -28.92
CA THR A 754 -1.88 6.82 -29.96
C THR A 754 -2.16 8.23 -29.43
N ASP A 755 -3.28 8.42 -28.73
CA ASP A 755 -3.65 9.70 -28.13
C ASP A 755 -2.58 10.15 -27.11
N VAL A 756 -2.11 9.24 -26.25
CA VAL A 756 -1.07 9.54 -25.25
C VAL A 756 0.29 9.84 -25.91
N VAL A 757 0.74 9.03 -26.86
CA VAL A 757 2.01 9.24 -27.57
C VAL A 757 2.00 10.58 -28.29
N ASN A 758 0.91 10.95 -28.96
CA ASN A 758 0.80 12.23 -29.67
C ASN A 758 0.75 13.46 -28.77
N ILE A 759 0.40 13.31 -27.48
CA ILE A 759 0.47 14.41 -26.51
C ILE A 759 1.94 14.77 -26.19
N TYR A 760 2.82 13.77 -26.11
CA TYR A 760 4.19 13.94 -25.61
C TYR A 760 5.27 13.90 -26.69
N TYR A 761 5.03 13.19 -27.80
CA TYR A 761 5.95 13.09 -28.93
C TYR A 761 5.36 13.81 -30.15
N ASP A 762 5.87 15.02 -30.39
CA ASP A 762 5.45 15.87 -31.52
C ASP A 762 5.93 15.34 -32.88
N SER A 763 7.01 14.55 -32.88
CA SER A 763 7.71 14.06 -34.08
C SER A 763 8.47 12.76 -33.79
N ASP A 764 8.84 12.04 -34.86
CA ASP A 764 9.66 10.84 -34.76
C ASP A 764 11.09 11.19 -34.29
N GLU A 765 11.59 12.38 -34.61
CA GLU A 765 12.88 12.87 -34.13
C GLU A 765 12.91 13.04 -32.61
N THR A 766 11.81 13.47 -32.00
CA THR A 766 11.67 13.58 -30.54
C THR A 766 11.74 12.21 -29.88
N LEU A 767 11.16 11.18 -30.50
CA LEU A 767 11.27 9.78 -30.05
C LEU A 767 12.70 9.24 -30.19
N GLN A 768 13.36 9.51 -31.32
CA GLN A 768 14.73 9.04 -31.57
C GLN A 768 15.75 9.64 -30.60
N ARG A 769 15.49 10.84 -30.09
CA ARG A 769 16.34 11.54 -29.10
C ARG A 769 16.08 11.13 -27.66
N ASP A 770 14.96 10.45 -27.39
CA ASP A 770 14.62 9.99 -26.05
C ASP A 770 15.49 8.76 -25.71
N GLU A 771 16.57 8.99 -24.97
CA GLU A 771 17.50 7.92 -24.59
C GLU A 771 16.88 6.88 -23.64
N GLU A 772 15.86 7.27 -22.87
CA GLU A 772 15.22 6.42 -21.86
C GLU A 772 14.30 5.39 -22.53
N ILE A 773 13.51 5.79 -23.55
CA ILE A 773 12.68 4.84 -24.29
C ILE A 773 13.52 3.87 -25.12
N GLN A 774 14.63 4.33 -25.71
CA GLN A 774 15.55 3.45 -26.44
C GLN A 774 16.23 2.47 -25.48
N ALA A 775 16.60 2.92 -24.27
CA ALA A 775 17.14 2.06 -23.22
C ALA A 775 16.12 1.02 -22.74
N PHE A 776 14.85 1.41 -22.55
CA PHE A 776 13.75 0.50 -22.19
C PHE A 776 13.59 -0.64 -23.20
N VAL A 777 13.47 -0.30 -24.48
CA VAL A 777 13.29 -1.28 -25.58
C VAL A 777 14.50 -2.19 -25.69
N LYS A 778 15.71 -1.63 -25.57
CA LYS A 778 16.95 -2.40 -25.55
C LYS A 778 17.05 -3.32 -24.33
N ASP A 779 16.61 -2.89 -23.15
CA ASP A 779 16.67 -3.70 -21.93
C ASP A 779 15.74 -4.93 -22.03
N VAL A 780 14.57 -4.77 -22.65
CA VAL A 780 13.67 -5.89 -22.99
C VAL A 780 14.36 -6.86 -23.95
N CYS A 781 14.91 -6.38 -25.07
CA CYS A 781 15.52 -7.25 -26.08
C CYS A 781 16.79 -7.95 -25.57
N SER A 782 17.73 -7.17 -25.02
CA SER A 782 19.07 -7.64 -24.72
C SER A 782 19.19 -8.40 -23.40
N PHE A 783 18.39 -8.03 -22.39
CA PHE A 783 18.41 -8.72 -21.10
C PHE A 783 17.18 -9.60 -20.96
N GLY A 784 15.98 -9.02 -21.03
CA GLY A 784 14.72 -9.77 -20.88
C GLY A 784 14.62 -11.00 -21.80
N MET A 785 14.88 -10.78 -23.09
CA MET A 785 14.83 -11.79 -24.16
C MET A 785 16.22 -12.30 -24.58
N GLN A 786 17.28 -11.90 -23.86
CA GLN A 786 18.64 -12.41 -24.00
C GLN A 786 19.26 -12.28 -25.42
N ASP A 787 18.89 -11.26 -26.19
CA ASP A 787 19.36 -11.01 -27.57
C ASP A 787 19.19 -12.24 -28.50
N LEU A 788 18.16 -13.04 -28.27
CA LEU A 788 17.82 -14.17 -29.14
C LEU A 788 17.23 -13.65 -30.45
N ASP A 789 18.03 -13.64 -31.52
CA ASP A 789 17.66 -13.05 -32.82
C ASP A 789 16.35 -13.61 -33.39
N TYR A 790 16.04 -14.89 -33.15
CA TYR A 790 14.80 -15.52 -33.62
C TYR A 790 13.53 -14.96 -32.95
N CYS A 791 13.64 -14.32 -31.77
CA CYS A 791 12.51 -13.69 -31.11
C CYS A 791 12.05 -12.40 -31.79
N ALA A 792 12.91 -11.77 -32.62
CA ALA A 792 12.59 -10.58 -33.40
C ALA A 792 12.00 -9.40 -32.59
N PHE A 793 12.38 -9.24 -31.32
CA PHE A 793 12.05 -8.05 -30.54
C PHE A 793 12.83 -6.85 -31.08
N PRO A 794 12.22 -5.65 -31.19
CA PRO A 794 12.93 -4.47 -31.66
C PRO A 794 14.04 -4.09 -30.68
N LYS A 795 15.22 -3.72 -31.21
CA LYS A 795 16.37 -3.23 -30.44
C LYS A 795 16.32 -1.71 -30.20
N SER A 796 15.52 -1.00 -31.00
CA SER A 796 15.29 0.45 -30.97
C SER A 796 13.99 0.76 -31.70
N LEU A 797 13.37 1.89 -31.40
CA LEU A 797 12.17 2.38 -32.10
C LEU A 797 12.49 3.69 -32.81
N GLN A 798 12.10 3.80 -34.08
CA GLN A 798 12.43 4.92 -34.95
C GLN A 798 11.25 5.85 -35.22
N THR A 799 10.02 5.35 -35.12
CA THR A 799 8.81 6.14 -35.38
C THR A 799 7.79 6.02 -34.26
N ARG A 800 6.91 7.02 -34.13
CA ARG A 800 5.82 7.01 -33.13
C ARG A 800 4.87 5.84 -33.34
N GLU A 801 4.63 5.42 -34.58
CA GLU A 801 3.80 4.24 -34.87
C GLU A 801 4.41 2.96 -34.29
N GLN A 802 5.73 2.81 -34.35
CA GLN A 802 6.42 1.68 -33.72
C GLN A 802 6.30 1.73 -32.19
N LEU A 803 6.38 2.92 -31.58
CA LEU A 803 6.13 3.07 -30.14
C LEU A 803 4.68 2.75 -29.78
N VAL A 804 3.71 3.21 -30.58
CA VAL A 804 2.29 2.93 -30.36
C VAL A 804 2.03 1.42 -30.39
N GLU A 805 2.53 0.71 -31.41
CA GLU A 805 2.39 -0.75 -31.48
C GLU A 805 3.06 -1.43 -30.28
N TYR A 806 4.26 -1.00 -29.91
CA TYR A 806 5.00 -1.55 -28.78
C TYR A 806 4.25 -1.43 -27.47
N LEU A 807 3.75 -0.24 -27.14
CA LEU A 807 2.99 -0.02 -25.91
C LEU A 807 1.62 -0.70 -25.96
N THR A 808 1.01 -0.84 -27.14
CA THR A 808 -0.22 -1.62 -27.33
C THR A 808 0.01 -3.09 -27.00
N VAL A 809 1.11 -3.69 -27.46
CA VAL A 809 1.50 -5.07 -27.11
C VAL A 809 1.62 -5.23 -25.60
N VAL A 810 2.32 -4.31 -24.92
CA VAL A 810 2.53 -4.39 -23.46
C VAL A 810 1.19 -4.36 -22.73
N ILE A 811 0.35 -3.36 -23.01
CA ILE A 811 -0.93 -3.17 -22.32
C ILE A 811 -1.88 -4.32 -22.63
N PHE A 812 -2.03 -4.71 -23.90
CA PHE A 812 -2.95 -5.78 -24.29
C PHE A 812 -2.54 -7.14 -23.73
N THR A 813 -1.24 -7.45 -23.71
CA THR A 813 -0.71 -8.72 -23.16
C THR A 813 -0.99 -8.82 -21.66
N ALA A 814 -0.73 -7.75 -20.92
CA ALA A 814 -0.89 -7.74 -19.46
C ALA A 814 -2.36 -7.68 -19.01
N SER A 815 -3.27 -7.23 -19.87
CA SER A 815 -4.70 -7.09 -19.58
C SER A 815 -5.55 -8.11 -20.35
N ALA A 816 -5.96 -7.76 -21.57
CA ALA A 816 -6.93 -8.49 -22.37
C ALA A 816 -6.51 -9.93 -22.67
N GLN A 817 -5.25 -10.14 -23.09
CA GLN A 817 -4.76 -11.48 -23.41
C GLN A 817 -4.78 -12.37 -22.16
N HIS A 818 -4.24 -11.89 -21.04
CA HIS A 818 -4.27 -12.60 -19.76
C HIS A 818 -5.72 -12.93 -19.35
N ALA A 819 -6.62 -11.95 -19.38
CA ALA A 819 -8.01 -12.15 -19.01
C ALA A 819 -8.72 -13.22 -19.85
N ALA A 820 -8.48 -13.22 -21.17
CA ALA A 820 -9.08 -14.16 -22.11
C ALA A 820 -8.70 -15.63 -21.84
N ILE A 821 -7.51 -15.86 -21.30
CA ILE A 821 -6.95 -17.20 -21.09
C ILE A 821 -6.94 -17.64 -19.62
N ASN A 822 -7.17 -16.73 -18.68
CA ASN A 822 -7.11 -17.01 -17.24
C ASN A 822 -8.51 -17.25 -16.64
N PHE A 823 -9.46 -16.32 -16.83
CA PHE A 823 -10.74 -16.35 -16.11
C PHE A 823 -11.75 -17.39 -16.62
N GLY A 824 -11.43 -18.09 -17.71
CA GLY A 824 -12.18 -19.23 -18.20
C GLY A 824 -11.74 -20.57 -17.59
N GLN A 825 -10.69 -20.62 -16.77
CA GLN A 825 -10.14 -21.89 -16.31
C GLN A 825 -11.15 -22.71 -15.52
N PHE A 826 -11.88 -22.11 -14.57
CA PHE A 826 -12.91 -22.85 -13.84
C PHE A 826 -14.09 -23.24 -14.75
N ASP A 827 -14.47 -22.39 -15.70
CA ASP A 827 -15.59 -22.67 -16.62
C ASP A 827 -15.33 -23.92 -17.47
N TRP A 828 -14.14 -24.02 -18.07
CA TRP A 828 -13.81 -25.06 -19.05
C TRP A 828 -13.07 -26.25 -18.46
N CYS A 829 -12.28 -26.05 -17.40
CA CYS A 829 -11.42 -27.09 -16.87
C CYS A 829 -11.95 -27.76 -15.60
N SER A 830 -12.98 -27.21 -14.94
CA SER A 830 -13.50 -27.82 -13.70
C SER A 830 -14.19 -29.17 -13.95
N TRP A 831 -14.83 -29.36 -15.11
CA TRP A 831 -15.22 -30.71 -15.55
C TRP A 831 -13.99 -31.44 -16.09
N ILE A 832 -13.31 -32.18 -15.22
CA ILE A 832 -11.98 -32.77 -15.48
C ILE A 832 -11.89 -33.59 -16.78
N PRO A 833 -12.87 -34.41 -17.18
CA PRO A 833 -12.79 -35.13 -18.46
C PRO A 833 -12.63 -34.20 -19.69
N ASN A 834 -13.04 -32.93 -19.58
CA ASN A 834 -12.89 -31.93 -20.63
C ASN A 834 -11.53 -31.20 -20.62
N ALA A 835 -10.75 -31.29 -19.55
CA ALA A 835 -9.38 -30.77 -19.50
C ALA A 835 -8.55 -31.52 -18.45
N PRO A 836 -8.18 -32.79 -18.71
CA PRO A 836 -7.46 -33.59 -17.74
C PRO A 836 -6.06 -33.02 -17.49
N PRO A 837 -5.70 -32.68 -16.24
CA PRO A 837 -4.36 -32.20 -15.90
C PRO A 837 -3.29 -33.30 -15.98
N THR A 838 -3.67 -34.58 -16.06
CA THR A 838 -2.75 -35.70 -16.25
C THR A 838 -3.51 -36.92 -16.76
N MET A 839 -2.77 -37.90 -17.27
CA MET A 839 -3.27 -39.21 -17.69
C MET A 839 -2.42 -40.32 -17.03
N ARG A 840 -3.06 -41.34 -16.46
CA ARG A 840 -2.44 -42.43 -15.66
C ARG A 840 -2.26 -43.74 -16.42
N LYS A 841 -2.69 -43.78 -17.68
CA LYS A 841 -2.42 -44.87 -18.64
C LYS A 841 -1.85 -44.28 -19.92
N PRO A 842 -1.08 -45.06 -20.71
CA PRO A 842 -0.57 -44.59 -21.99
C PRO A 842 -1.72 -44.38 -23.01
N PRO A 843 -1.49 -43.57 -24.07
CA PRO A 843 -2.40 -43.49 -25.20
C PRO A 843 -2.69 -44.88 -25.80
N PRO A 844 -3.93 -45.15 -26.26
CA PRO A 844 -4.27 -46.41 -26.91
C PRO A 844 -3.48 -46.59 -28.21
N THR A 845 -2.82 -47.75 -28.36
CA THR A 845 -2.04 -48.08 -29.57
C THR A 845 -2.85 -48.85 -30.61
N LYS A 846 -4.07 -49.29 -30.27
CA LYS A 846 -4.99 -50.03 -31.16
C LYS A 846 -6.43 -49.60 -30.91
N LYS A 847 -7.25 -49.67 -31.95
CA LYS A 847 -8.70 -49.46 -31.88
C LYS A 847 -9.42 -50.69 -31.31
N GLY A 848 -10.62 -50.48 -30.77
CA GLY A 848 -11.52 -51.50 -30.21
C GLY A 848 -11.09 -52.02 -28.84
N GLN A 849 -10.21 -51.32 -28.13
CA GLN A 849 -9.66 -51.75 -26.83
C GLN A 849 -10.12 -50.89 -25.65
N VAL A 850 -10.75 -49.75 -25.92
CA VAL A 850 -11.12 -48.79 -24.88
C VAL A 850 -12.55 -49.05 -24.43
N ASP A 851 -12.75 -49.20 -23.12
CA ASP A 851 -14.06 -49.16 -22.50
C ASP A 851 -14.14 -48.01 -21.48
N VAL A 852 -15.34 -47.78 -20.94
CA VAL A 852 -15.57 -46.72 -19.93
C VAL A 852 -14.63 -46.86 -18.72
N LYS A 853 -14.33 -48.09 -18.30
CA LYS A 853 -13.46 -48.36 -17.15
C LYS A 853 -12.02 -47.97 -17.47
N PHE A 854 -11.54 -48.26 -18.67
CA PHE A 854 -10.23 -47.85 -19.15
C PHE A 854 -10.10 -46.33 -19.11
N ILE A 855 -11.11 -45.58 -19.57
CA ILE A 855 -11.10 -44.11 -19.54
C ILE A 855 -11.03 -43.60 -18.10
N VAL A 856 -11.88 -44.09 -17.20
CA VAL A 856 -11.91 -43.65 -15.80
C VAL A 856 -10.61 -43.96 -15.06
N GLU A 857 -9.98 -45.10 -15.35
CA GLU A 857 -8.66 -45.45 -14.82
C GLU A 857 -7.53 -44.63 -15.44
N SER A 858 -7.71 -44.12 -16.67
CA SER A 858 -6.75 -43.22 -17.34
C SER A 858 -6.83 -41.79 -16.81
N LEU A 859 -8.02 -41.30 -16.47
CA LEU A 859 -8.23 -39.95 -15.93
C LEU A 859 -7.56 -39.77 -14.54
N PRO A 860 -7.35 -38.53 -14.07
CA PRO A 860 -6.75 -38.27 -12.76
C PRO A 860 -7.49 -38.94 -11.60
N ASP A 861 -6.74 -39.37 -10.59
CA ASP A 861 -7.29 -39.82 -9.30
C ASP A 861 -7.96 -38.67 -8.52
N ARG A 862 -8.61 -39.01 -7.41
CA ARG A 862 -9.32 -38.06 -6.54
C ARG A 862 -8.41 -36.98 -5.95
N GLY A 863 -7.16 -37.31 -5.62
CA GLY A 863 -6.18 -36.36 -5.11
C GLY A 863 -5.82 -35.31 -6.14
N ARG A 864 -5.38 -35.74 -7.32
CA ARG A 864 -5.04 -34.85 -8.45
C ARG A 864 -6.24 -34.02 -8.90
N SER A 865 -7.43 -34.64 -8.94
CA SER A 865 -8.70 -33.95 -9.22
C SER A 865 -9.00 -32.83 -8.23
N CYS A 866 -8.76 -33.07 -6.93
CA CYS A 866 -8.99 -32.10 -5.87
C CYS A 866 -8.06 -30.88 -6.02
N TRP A 867 -6.77 -31.11 -6.23
CA TRP A 867 -5.79 -30.04 -6.42
C TRP A 867 -6.03 -29.24 -7.69
N HIS A 868 -6.42 -29.91 -8.78
CA HIS A 868 -6.82 -29.26 -10.03
C HIS A 868 -8.00 -28.31 -9.83
N LEU A 869 -9.10 -28.78 -9.24
CA LEU A 869 -10.28 -27.97 -8.96
C LEU A 869 -9.96 -26.77 -8.08
N GLY A 870 -9.17 -26.95 -7.02
CA GLY A 870 -8.71 -25.87 -6.16
C GLY A 870 -7.91 -24.82 -6.92
N ALA A 871 -7.00 -25.27 -7.79
CA ALA A 871 -6.16 -24.40 -8.61
C ALA A 871 -6.98 -23.57 -9.61
N VAL A 872 -7.74 -24.22 -10.48
CA VAL A 872 -8.49 -23.53 -11.54
C VAL A 872 -9.58 -22.62 -10.97
N TRP A 873 -10.14 -22.94 -9.79
CA TRP A 873 -11.07 -22.06 -9.09
C TRP A 873 -10.37 -20.82 -8.56
N ALA A 874 -9.25 -20.98 -7.85
CA ALA A 874 -8.53 -19.88 -7.21
C ALA A 874 -7.96 -18.89 -8.24
N LEU A 875 -7.42 -19.39 -9.36
CA LEU A 875 -6.90 -18.56 -10.44
C LEU A 875 -7.99 -17.81 -11.21
N SER A 876 -9.25 -18.29 -11.17
CA SER A 876 -10.36 -17.65 -11.89
C SER A 876 -11.11 -16.59 -11.06
N GLN A 877 -10.63 -16.23 -9.87
CA GLN A 877 -11.30 -15.24 -9.00
C GLN A 877 -10.75 -13.84 -9.23
N PHE A 878 -11.64 -12.85 -9.27
CA PHE A 878 -11.26 -11.45 -9.13
C PHE A 878 -11.07 -11.09 -7.66
N GLN A 879 -10.16 -10.15 -7.38
CA GLN A 879 -10.06 -9.56 -6.04
C GLN A 879 -11.27 -8.67 -5.74
N GLU A 880 -11.58 -8.45 -4.46
CA GLU A 880 -12.71 -7.59 -4.06
C GLU A 880 -12.58 -6.14 -4.58
N ASN A 881 -11.33 -5.65 -4.67
CA ASN A 881 -11.00 -4.31 -5.19
C ASN A 881 -10.20 -4.41 -6.50
N GLU A 882 -10.60 -5.33 -7.38
CA GLU A 882 -9.98 -5.48 -8.71
C GLU A 882 -10.06 -4.18 -9.51
N LEU A 883 -8.99 -3.85 -10.24
CA LEU A 883 -8.96 -2.69 -11.12
C LEU A 883 -9.03 -3.14 -12.58
N PHE A 884 -10.22 -3.00 -13.17
CA PHE A 884 -10.46 -3.35 -14.56
C PHE A 884 -9.89 -2.33 -15.55
N LEU A 885 -9.81 -2.73 -16.81
CA LEU A 885 -9.15 -2.00 -17.89
C LEU A 885 -9.72 -0.58 -18.01
N GLY A 886 -8.83 0.42 -17.86
CA GLY A 886 -9.20 1.83 -17.89
C GLY A 886 -9.56 2.43 -16.53
N MET A 887 -9.61 1.63 -15.45
CA MET A 887 -9.74 2.15 -14.08
C MET A 887 -8.37 2.55 -13.54
N TYR A 888 -8.09 3.85 -13.49
CA TYR A 888 -6.81 4.41 -13.04
C TYR A 888 -6.98 5.30 -11.81
N PRO A 889 -7.24 4.73 -10.60
CA PRO A 889 -7.46 5.50 -9.38
C PRO A 889 -6.18 6.18 -8.85
N ASP A 890 -5.01 5.65 -9.23
CA ASP A 890 -3.72 6.25 -8.95
C ASP A 890 -3.40 7.23 -10.09
N GLU A 891 -3.74 8.50 -9.88
CA GLU A 891 -3.58 9.60 -10.85
C GLU A 891 -2.10 9.94 -11.10
N GLN A 892 -1.40 9.06 -11.81
CA GLN A 892 -0.01 9.29 -12.23
C GLN A 892 0.12 10.50 -13.16
N PHE A 893 -0.90 10.71 -14.00
CA PHE A 893 -1.03 11.87 -14.87
C PHE A 893 -1.90 12.94 -14.22
N THR A 894 -1.40 14.16 -14.14
CA THR A 894 -2.16 15.31 -13.62
C THR A 894 -2.67 16.23 -14.74
N GLU A 895 -2.15 16.10 -15.97
CA GLU A 895 -2.50 16.98 -17.08
C GLU A 895 -3.88 16.70 -17.69
N LYS A 896 -4.57 17.78 -18.09
CA LYS A 896 -5.93 17.69 -18.64
C LYS A 896 -6.02 16.93 -19.97
N SER A 897 -5.03 17.08 -20.84
CA SER A 897 -5.01 16.46 -22.18
C SER A 897 -5.08 14.94 -22.09
N VAL A 898 -4.23 14.34 -21.26
CA VAL A 898 -4.19 12.88 -21.05
C VAL A 898 -5.37 12.40 -20.21
N LYS A 899 -5.88 13.19 -19.24
CA LYS A 899 -7.14 12.86 -18.55
C LYS A 899 -8.32 12.75 -19.53
N ASN A 900 -8.42 13.65 -20.52
CA ASN A 900 -9.43 13.54 -21.58
C ASN A 900 -9.25 12.29 -22.47
N ALA A 901 -8.00 11.89 -22.74
CA ALA A 901 -7.71 10.65 -23.47
C ALA A 901 -8.15 9.41 -22.68
N VAL A 902 -7.92 9.39 -21.36
CA VAL A 902 -8.41 8.34 -20.45
C VAL A 902 -9.95 8.29 -20.43
N GLU A 903 -10.63 9.43 -20.34
CA GLU A 903 -12.11 9.48 -20.40
C GLU A 903 -12.64 8.93 -21.72
N THR A 904 -11.98 9.25 -22.84
CA THR A 904 -12.33 8.74 -24.17
C THR A 904 -12.12 7.22 -24.25
N PHE A 905 -11.01 6.72 -23.71
CA PHE A 905 -10.71 5.30 -23.62
C PHE A 905 -11.78 4.55 -22.81
N GLN A 906 -12.10 5.03 -21.61
CA GLN A 906 -13.15 4.46 -20.73
C GLN A 906 -14.52 4.42 -21.43
N LYS A 907 -14.88 5.48 -22.17
CA LYS A 907 -16.13 5.53 -22.93
C LYS A 907 -16.16 4.44 -24.01
N LYS A 908 -15.10 4.32 -24.82
CA LYS A 908 -15.00 3.30 -25.88
C LYS A 908 -15.06 1.88 -25.31
N LEU A 909 -14.39 1.62 -24.18
CA LEU A 909 -14.47 0.33 -23.48
C LEU A 909 -15.90 0.03 -23.02
N SER A 910 -16.61 1.00 -22.44
CA SER A 910 -18.02 0.85 -22.03
C SER A 910 -18.94 0.51 -23.21
N GLU A 911 -18.70 1.10 -24.38
CA GLU A 911 -19.44 0.79 -25.61
C GLU A 911 -19.21 -0.66 -26.05
N VAL A 912 -17.97 -1.16 -26.00
CA VAL A 912 -17.67 -2.57 -26.31
C VAL A 912 -18.26 -3.55 -25.30
N SER A 913 -18.22 -3.25 -23.99
CA SER A 913 -18.91 -4.07 -22.98
C SER A 913 -20.41 -4.20 -23.29
N LYS A 914 -21.07 -3.12 -23.72
CA LYS A 914 -22.50 -3.15 -24.11
C LYS A 914 -22.73 -4.02 -25.36
N LEU A 915 -21.85 -3.92 -26.36
CA LEU A 915 -21.93 -4.74 -27.57
C LEU A 915 -21.76 -6.23 -27.27
N ILE A 916 -20.77 -6.59 -26.44
CA ILE A 916 -20.52 -7.97 -26.02
C ILE A 916 -21.72 -8.50 -25.23
N LYS A 917 -22.26 -7.71 -24.30
CA LYS A 917 -23.46 -8.07 -23.55
C LYS A 917 -24.65 -8.34 -24.45
N SER A 918 -24.90 -7.48 -25.45
CA SER A 918 -25.99 -7.65 -26.41
C SER A 918 -25.79 -8.89 -27.30
N ARG A 919 -24.57 -9.13 -27.80
CA ARG A 919 -24.24 -10.35 -28.56
C ARG A 919 -24.45 -11.62 -27.75
N ASN A 920 -24.19 -11.58 -26.44
CA ASN A 920 -24.28 -12.73 -25.54
C ASN A 920 -25.70 -12.98 -25.00
N GLU A 921 -26.63 -12.05 -25.21
CA GLU A 921 -28.00 -12.17 -24.73
C GLU A 921 -28.69 -13.41 -25.33
N GLY A 922 -29.30 -14.23 -24.47
CA GLY A 922 -29.99 -15.46 -24.86
C GLY A 922 -29.07 -16.62 -25.30
N LYS A 923 -27.74 -16.46 -25.33
CA LYS A 923 -26.81 -17.56 -25.66
C LYS A 923 -26.63 -18.50 -24.48
N LYS A 924 -26.65 -19.82 -24.75
CA LYS A 924 -26.35 -20.86 -23.75
C LYS A 924 -24.87 -20.85 -23.32
N LEU A 925 -23.97 -20.53 -24.25
CA LEU A 925 -22.53 -20.36 -24.02
C LEU A 925 -22.11 -18.93 -24.40
N PRO A 926 -22.33 -17.94 -23.52
CA PRO A 926 -21.86 -16.58 -23.75
C PRO A 926 -20.34 -16.49 -23.57
N TYR A 927 -19.69 -15.63 -24.36
CA TYR A 927 -18.24 -15.38 -24.25
C TYR A 927 -17.99 -14.03 -23.59
N TYR A 928 -17.54 -14.02 -22.33
CA TYR A 928 -17.38 -12.78 -21.52
C TYR A 928 -15.93 -12.42 -21.19
N TYR A 929 -14.95 -13.26 -21.51
CA TYR A 929 -13.58 -13.11 -21.00
C TYR A 929 -12.86 -11.86 -21.53
N LEU A 930 -13.33 -11.31 -22.66
CA LEU A 930 -12.85 -10.04 -23.23
C LEU A 930 -13.86 -8.89 -23.10
N SER A 931 -14.85 -9.01 -22.20
CA SER A 931 -15.70 -7.88 -21.84
C SER A 931 -14.88 -6.90 -20.98
N PRO A 932 -14.68 -5.63 -21.38
CA PRO A 932 -13.79 -4.70 -20.68
C PRO A 932 -14.03 -4.52 -19.17
N ASP A 933 -15.28 -4.67 -18.72
CA ASP A 933 -15.70 -4.67 -17.31
C ASP A 933 -15.27 -5.92 -16.52
N ARG A 934 -14.54 -6.83 -17.15
CA ARG A 934 -13.99 -8.07 -16.59
C ARG A 934 -12.54 -8.31 -16.96
N ILE A 935 -11.88 -7.36 -17.62
CA ILE A 935 -10.46 -7.43 -17.98
C ILE A 935 -9.68 -6.63 -16.93
N PRO A 936 -8.85 -7.24 -16.06
CA PRO A 936 -7.97 -6.48 -15.17
C PRO A 936 -6.95 -5.62 -15.94
N ASN A 937 -6.46 -4.55 -15.33
CA ASN A 937 -5.39 -3.73 -15.93
C ASN A 937 -4.07 -4.51 -16.09
N SER A 938 -3.77 -5.43 -15.16
CA SER A 938 -2.49 -6.13 -15.08
C SER A 938 -2.65 -7.62 -14.74
N VAL A 939 -1.55 -8.35 -14.83
CA VAL A 939 -1.46 -9.75 -14.37
C VAL A 939 -1.30 -9.77 -12.85
N ALA A 940 -2.41 -9.96 -12.12
CA ALA A 940 -2.44 -9.86 -10.65
C ALA A 940 -3.20 -11.00 -9.94
N VAL A 941 -4.12 -11.68 -10.64
CA VAL A 941 -4.46 -13.10 -10.56
C VAL A 941 -5.52 -13.38 -11.62
#